data_AF-A0A553QV80-F1
#
_entry.id   AF-A0A553QV80-F1
#
_cell.length_a   1.000
_cell.length_b   1.000
_cell.length_c   1.000
_cell.angle_alpha   90.00
_cell.angle_beta   90.00
_cell.angle_gamma   90.00
#
_symmetry.space_group_name_H-M   'P 1'
#
loop_
_entity.id
_entity.type
_entity.pdbx_description
1 polymer ?
#
loop_
_entity_poly.entity_id
_entity_poly.type
_entity_poly.pdbx_seq_one_letter_code
_entity_poly.pdbx_strand_id
1 'polypeptide(L)'
;MKILLLSLLACLVVALPLASSQKVKWCVTTQNQLEKCKHLAKATELDCHQYSSITECMKSIKTGEMDAVTVDGEHVYLGGLVNYKLRPIIAEKYKEGGCYAVAVVKSDSDFSIKDLKGKTSCHSCFQSAEGWNLPIGNLVKSGILPFESDRLVKAVSQFFSHGCVPGISKNTYPELCKSCQGDCTCSRNEQCSGSEGAFRCMMNNNCQVAFMCHKEIPANDKQNVKLLCMDGSRRSVDDYENCHFGKEPGRAVISRMDADSNHIYEVLQKIPASDKFSSQAYGGKDLIFSDSAFDLMKLPKNMDSFLYLKGDYFETLAALRGGKLEDPASDRKIQWCTVGHAEQQKCDSLQQIPRLECRTESSVDDCIKKIMRKEADAITVDGGQVYIAGKCGLVPVMVEQNNERKEEFCSQGGVVSAETASYYVVAVVRKGSGVTWDNLKGKKSCHTGLNRNAGWKVPDAVICGSNPDCTLYNFFSKGCAPGADLQSNMCELCKGSGRTLGDSKCKATSTEMYYGYDGAFRCLAEKAGDVAFVKHTVIGDYTNGNGPEWAKDLKSDDFELICPTSKSKTESFTNFKNCHLTAVPAHAVITREDARNDVVSFLNEAQAINKELFRSENGKNLLFTDTTKCLQENKQPMETFMGTDYMDVIKKTYRNSTEPDLLKACTLDNYTVKRSEKTG
;
A
#
# COMPACT_ATOMS: atom_id res chain seq x y z
N MET A 1 24.51 -44.32 -64.36
CA MET A 1 23.72 -45.55 -64.54
C MET A 1 23.68 -46.28 -63.19
N LYS A 2 22.46 -46.50 -62.63
CA LYS A 2 22.09 -47.30 -61.42
C LYS A 2 22.56 -46.73 -60.05
N ILE A 3 21.73 -46.10 -59.21
CA ILE A 3 20.47 -46.43 -58.47
C ILE A 3 20.66 -47.39 -57.27
N LEU A 4 20.06 -46.99 -56.13
CA LEU A 4 19.63 -47.68 -54.88
C LEU A 4 20.55 -47.50 -53.64
N LEU A 5 20.14 -46.71 -52.62
CA LEU A 5 19.18 -47.01 -51.50
C LEU A 5 19.86 -47.95 -50.46
N LEU A 6 19.87 -47.77 -49.13
CA LEU A 6 18.88 -47.29 -48.17
C LEU A 6 19.56 -47.04 -46.79
N SER A 7 19.03 -46.04 -46.07
CA SER A 7 18.67 -46.04 -44.64
C SER A 7 19.75 -45.96 -43.55
N LEU A 8 19.92 -44.76 -42.99
CA LEU A 8 20.32 -44.50 -41.60
C LEU A 8 19.83 -43.09 -41.18
N LEU A 9 18.51 -42.89 -41.12
CA LEU A 9 17.92 -41.83 -40.30
C LEU A 9 17.58 -42.47 -38.95
N ALA A 10 18.56 -42.49 -38.05
CA ALA A 10 18.33 -42.79 -36.65
C ALA A 10 17.72 -41.54 -35.99
N CYS A 11 16.49 -41.70 -35.52
CA CYS A 11 15.74 -40.75 -34.71
C CYS A 11 16.58 -40.15 -33.57
N LEU A 12 17.03 -38.91 -33.71
CA LEU A 12 17.25 -38.01 -32.58
C LEU A 12 15.90 -37.42 -32.19
N VAL A 13 15.10 -38.21 -31.45
CA VAL A 13 14.04 -37.64 -30.64
C VAL A 13 14.75 -36.94 -29.48
N VAL A 14 14.99 -35.64 -29.65
CA VAL A 14 15.23 -34.76 -28.51
C VAL A 14 13.94 -34.81 -27.69
N ALA A 15 13.94 -35.64 -26.65
CA ALA A 15 12.95 -35.56 -25.61
C ALA A 15 13.13 -34.19 -24.95
N LEU A 16 12.38 -33.20 -25.44
CA LEU A 16 12.05 -32.03 -24.65
C LEU A 16 11.51 -32.57 -23.32
N PRO A 17 12.02 -32.13 -22.16
CA PRO A 17 11.40 -32.51 -20.92
C PRO A 17 9.95 -32.02 -21.00
N LEU A 18 9.00 -32.96 -21.08
CA LEU A 18 7.62 -32.65 -20.75
C LEU A 18 7.70 -31.95 -19.40
N ALA A 19 7.33 -30.68 -19.35
CA ALA A 19 7.15 -29.96 -18.12
C ALA A 19 6.26 -30.85 -17.24
N SER A 20 6.86 -31.48 -16.23
CA SER A 20 6.11 -32.22 -15.24
C SER A 20 5.20 -31.17 -14.60
N SER A 21 3.89 -31.31 -14.80
CA SER A 21 2.92 -30.46 -14.12
C SER A 21 3.08 -30.71 -12.62
N GLN A 22 3.89 -29.87 -11.97
CA GLN A 22 4.24 -30.05 -10.58
C GLN A 22 2.99 -29.85 -9.76
N LYS A 23 2.51 -30.91 -9.09
CA LYS A 23 1.32 -30.81 -8.25
C LYS A 23 1.56 -29.80 -7.12
N VAL A 24 0.51 -29.04 -6.79
CA VAL A 24 0.48 -28.12 -5.66
C VAL A 24 0.09 -28.90 -4.41
N LYS A 25 1.03 -29.06 -3.49
CA LYS A 25 0.81 -29.77 -2.23
C LYS A 25 0.04 -28.90 -1.26
N TRP A 26 -1.19 -29.28 -0.97
CA TRP A 26 -2.15 -28.52 -0.19
C TRP A 26 -2.36 -29.12 1.20
N CYS A 27 -2.18 -28.29 2.23
CA CYS A 27 -2.37 -28.72 3.61
C CYS A 27 -3.82 -28.53 4.08
N VAL A 28 -4.32 -29.51 4.84
CA VAL A 28 -5.62 -29.47 5.52
C VAL A 28 -5.47 -29.98 6.96
N THR A 29 -6.43 -29.67 7.84
CA THR A 29 -6.34 -30.03 9.27
C THR A 29 -7.47 -30.93 9.77
N THR A 30 -8.51 -31.17 8.97
CA THR A 30 -9.62 -32.04 9.36
C THR A 30 -9.94 -33.06 8.27
N GLN A 31 -10.58 -34.16 8.66
CA GLN A 31 -11.02 -35.19 7.73
C GLN A 31 -11.99 -34.63 6.67
N ASN A 32 -12.94 -33.79 7.08
CA ASN A 32 -13.90 -33.15 6.16
C ASN A 32 -13.19 -32.23 5.15
N GLN A 33 -12.14 -31.51 5.58
CA GLN A 33 -11.31 -30.73 4.66
C GLN A 33 -10.51 -31.62 3.71
N LEU A 34 -9.99 -32.76 4.17
CA LEU A 34 -9.28 -33.72 3.33
C LEU A 34 -10.18 -34.32 2.26
N GLU A 35 -11.41 -34.68 2.62
CA GLU A 35 -12.42 -35.17 1.69
C GLU A 35 -12.77 -34.12 0.62
N LYS A 36 -13.02 -32.88 1.05
CA LYS A 36 -13.21 -31.75 0.12
C LYS A 36 -12.00 -31.56 -0.77
N CYS A 37 -10.78 -31.53 -0.22
CA CYS A 37 -9.56 -31.31 -0.97
C CYS A 37 -9.35 -32.40 -2.04
N LYS A 38 -9.55 -33.68 -1.67
CA LYS A 38 -9.48 -34.81 -2.61
C LYS A 38 -10.54 -34.73 -3.71
N HIS A 39 -11.72 -34.19 -3.42
CA HIS A 39 -12.72 -33.89 -4.45
C HIS A 39 -12.22 -32.81 -5.42
N LEU A 40 -11.71 -31.68 -4.89
CA LEU A 40 -11.17 -30.59 -5.71
C LEU A 40 -9.95 -31.01 -6.55
N ALA A 41 -9.13 -31.93 -6.02
CA ALA A 41 -7.97 -32.50 -6.70
C ALA A 41 -8.34 -33.33 -7.95
N LYS A 42 -9.58 -33.78 -8.13
CA LYS A 42 -10.00 -34.51 -9.34
C LYS A 42 -10.02 -33.63 -10.59
N ALA A 43 -10.28 -32.33 -10.42
CA ALA A 43 -10.35 -31.36 -11.50
C ALA A 43 -9.07 -30.52 -11.65
N THR A 44 -8.05 -30.78 -10.82
CA THR A 44 -6.87 -29.92 -10.68
C THR A 44 -5.60 -30.71 -10.37
N GLU A 45 -4.50 -29.99 -10.16
CA GLU A 45 -3.20 -30.55 -9.81
C GLU A 45 -2.91 -30.43 -8.31
N LEU A 46 -3.95 -30.50 -7.45
CA LEU A 46 -3.77 -30.49 -6.00
C LEU A 46 -3.31 -31.86 -5.49
N ASP A 47 -2.39 -31.85 -4.53
CA ASP A 47 -1.96 -33.02 -3.74
C ASP A 47 -2.23 -32.77 -2.26
N CYS A 48 -3.24 -33.43 -1.69
CA CYS A 48 -3.83 -33.06 -0.41
C CYS A 48 -3.30 -33.90 0.76
N HIS A 49 -2.75 -33.23 1.78
CA HIS A 49 -2.18 -33.88 2.96
C HIS A 49 -2.79 -33.30 4.25
N GLN A 50 -3.22 -34.18 5.15
CA GLN A 50 -3.79 -33.78 6.44
C GLN A 50 -2.72 -33.75 7.53
N TYR A 51 -2.72 -32.66 8.31
CA TYR A 51 -1.88 -32.47 9.48
C TYR A 51 -2.74 -32.26 10.73
N SER A 52 -2.12 -32.31 11.91
CA SER A 52 -2.82 -32.17 13.19
C SER A 52 -3.23 -30.73 13.52
N SER A 53 -2.59 -29.72 12.91
CA SER A 53 -2.90 -28.31 13.14
C SER A 53 -2.38 -27.42 12.00
N ILE A 54 -2.87 -26.17 11.94
CA ILE A 54 -2.36 -25.15 11.02
C ILE A 54 -0.88 -24.84 11.32
N THR A 55 -0.47 -24.92 12.58
CA THR A 55 0.94 -24.74 12.97
C THR A 55 1.85 -25.81 12.35
N GLU A 56 1.42 -27.08 12.34
CA GLU A 56 2.16 -28.14 11.65
C GLU A 56 2.15 -27.97 10.13
N CYS A 57 1.04 -27.49 9.55
CA CYS A 57 1.03 -27.06 8.14
C CYS A 57 2.10 -25.99 7.87
N MET A 58 2.17 -24.94 8.70
CA MET A 58 3.14 -23.85 8.51
C MET A 58 4.59 -24.33 8.62
N LYS A 59 4.90 -25.25 9.56
CA LYS A 59 6.22 -25.88 9.65
C LYS A 59 6.57 -26.65 8.39
N SER A 60 5.63 -27.44 7.87
CA SER A 60 5.81 -28.27 6.68
C SER A 60 5.92 -27.45 5.40
N ILE A 61 5.21 -26.31 5.32
CA ILE A 61 5.36 -25.36 4.23
C ILE A 61 6.73 -24.71 4.27
N LYS A 62 7.19 -24.29 5.45
CA LYS A 62 8.53 -23.70 5.62
C LYS A 62 9.63 -24.65 5.17
N THR A 63 9.54 -25.95 5.45
CA THR A 63 10.54 -26.96 5.03
C THR A 63 10.42 -27.35 3.55
N GLY A 64 9.35 -26.91 2.86
CA GLY A 64 9.10 -27.25 1.45
C GLY A 64 8.46 -28.62 1.24
N GLU A 65 8.00 -29.28 2.31
CA GLU A 65 7.24 -30.51 2.23
C GLU A 65 5.84 -30.27 1.67
N MET A 66 5.24 -29.14 2.04
CA MET A 66 3.94 -28.64 1.58
C MET A 66 4.10 -27.29 0.88
N ASP A 67 3.14 -26.90 0.03
CA ASP A 67 3.21 -25.64 -0.71
C ASP A 67 2.32 -24.55 -0.12
N ALA A 68 1.10 -24.89 0.31
CA ALA A 68 0.13 -23.87 0.71
C ALA A 68 -0.91 -24.38 1.71
N VAL A 69 -1.51 -23.43 2.44
CA VAL A 69 -2.66 -23.64 3.32
C VAL A 69 -3.50 -22.36 3.36
N THR A 70 -4.84 -22.49 3.39
CA THR A 70 -5.74 -21.35 3.63
C THR A 70 -5.89 -21.13 5.13
N VAL A 71 -5.78 -19.88 5.56
CA VAL A 71 -5.75 -19.49 6.97
C VAL A 71 -6.52 -18.19 7.24
N ASP A 72 -6.93 -18.00 8.49
CA ASP A 72 -7.48 -16.73 9.00
C ASP A 72 -6.39 -15.68 9.28
N GLY A 73 -6.81 -14.48 9.68
CA GLY A 73 -5.89 -13.39 9.96
C GLY A 73 -4.91 -13.63 11.12
N GLU A 74 -5.29 -14.41 12.14
CA GLU A 74 -4.38 -14.75 13.23
C GLU A 74 -3.23 -15.63 12.72
N HIS A 75 -3.56 -16.61 11.88
CA HIS A 75 -2.58 -17.49 11.30
C HIS A 75 -1.76 -16.84 10.18
N VAL A 76 -2.29 -15.81 9.49
CA VAL A 76 -1.46 -14.93 8.64
C VAL A 76 -0.39 -14.22 9.48
N TYR A 77 -0.77 -13.70 10.66
CA TYR A 77 0.18 -13.06 11.58
C TYR A 77 1.26 -14.06 12.02
N LEU A 78 0.83 -15.23 12.51
CA LEU A 78 1.74 -16.28 12.97
C LEU A 78 2.68 -16.73 11.86
N GLY A 79 2.17 -16.97 10.65
CA GLY A 79 2.97 -17.38 9.50
C GLY A 79 4.03 -16.35 9.10
N GLY A 80 3.79 -15.07 9.35
CA GLY A 80 4.76 -13.99 9.07
C GLY A 80 5.90 -13.88 10.07
N LEU A 81 5.80 -14.51 11.24
CA LEU A 81 6.84 -14.45 12.26
C LEU A 81 8.14 -15.11 11.80
N VAL A 82 9.27 -14.69 12.38
CA VAL A 82 10.64 -15.10 11.99
C VAL A 82 10.85 -16.61 12.02
N ASN A 83 10.09 -17.33 12.85
CA ASN A 83 10.12 -18.79 12.93
C ASN A 83 9.44 -19.49 11.75
N TYR A 84 8.58 -18.82 10.99
CA TYR A 84 7.89 -19.39 9.81
C TYR A 84 8.31 -18.72 8.50
N LYS A 85 8.38 -17.38 8.47
CA LYS A 85 8.71 -16.57 7.27
C LYS A 85 7.85 -16.93 6.05
N LEU A 86 6.57 -17.12 6.28
CA LEU A 86 5.57 -17.31 5.24
C LEU A 86 4.92 -15.96 4.90
N ARG A 87 4.28 -15.88 3.73
CA ARG A 87 3.53 -14.70 3.31
C ARG A 87 2.18 -15.08 2.71
N PRO A 88 1.16 -14.21 2.83
CA PRO A 88 -0.08 -14.37 2.09
C PRO A 88 0.18 -14.14 0.59
N ILE A 89 -0.29 -15.06 -0.24
CA ILE A 89 -0.10 -15.03 -1.70
C ILE A 89 -1.42 -14.88 -2.48
N ILE A 90 -2.54 -15.28 -1.88
CA ILE A 90 -3.88 -15.22 -2.47
C ILE A 90 -4.86 -14.87 -1.35
N ALA A 91 -5.81 -13.98 -1.60
CA ALA A 91 -6.88 -13.64 -0.67
C ALA A 91 -8.24 -14.10 -1.18
N GLU A 92 -9.14 -14.42 -0.25
CA GLU A 92 -10.55 -14.63 -0.54
C GLU A 92 -11.26 -13.28 -0.77
N LYS A 93 -12.15 -13.22 -1.76
CA LYS A 93 -13.00 -12.06 -2.02
C LYS A 93 -14.43 -12.31 -1.56
N TYR A 94 -15.03 -11.28 -0.96
CA TYR A 94 -16.38 -11.33 -0.40
C TYR A 94 -17.30 -10.26 -1.03
N LYS A 95 -18.58 -10.61 -1.26
CA LYS A 95 -19.56 -9.72 -1.92
C LYS A 95 -20.08 -8.60 -1.02
N GLU A 96 -20.05 -8.84 0.28
CA GLU A 96 -20.54 -7.91 1.29
C GLU A 96 -19.38 -7.23 2.00
N GLY A 97 -19.64 -6.11 2.67
CA GLY A 97 -18.65 -5.48 3.55
C GLY A 97 -18.18 -6.45 4.64
N GLY A 98 -16.90 -6.35 4.98
CA GLY A 98 -16.27 -7.13 6.04
C GLY A 98 -16.79 -6.80 7.42
N CYS A 99 -16.52 -7.68 8.38
CA CYS A 99 -16.97 -7.51 9.75
C CYS A 99 -16.15 -6.44 10.49
N TYR A 100 -16.79 -5.38 10.98
CA TYR A 100 -16.22 -4.53 12.03
C TYR A 100 -16.54 -5.14 13.40
N ALA A 101 -15.49 -5.31 14.21
CA ALA A 101 -15.58 -5.76 15.59
C ALA A 101 -16.05 -4.60 16.47
N VAL A 102 -17.14 -4.80 17.22
CA VAL A 102 -17.76 -3.77 18.04
C VAL A 102 -18.07 -4.27 19.46
N ALA A 103 -18.21 -3.34 20.40
CA ALA A 103 -18.67 -3.58 21.75
C ALA A 103 -20.07 -3.00 21.88
N VAL A 104 -21.06 -3.86 21.97
CA VAL A 104 -22.47 -3.49 22.04
C VAL A 104 -22.89 -3.48 23.51
N VAL A 105 -23.66 -2.47 23.90
CA VAL A 105 -24.30 -2.35 25.21
C VAL A 105 -25.75 -1.92 25.05
N LYS A 106 -26.59 -2.13 26.06
CA LYS A 106 -27.97 -1.61 26.04
C LYS A 106 -27.99 -0.08 26.09
N SER A 107 -28.96 0.55 25.44
CA SER A 107 -29.06 2.01 25.30
C SER A 107 -29.12 2.77 26.63
N ASP A 108 -29.64 2.13 27.68
CA ASP A 108 -29.78 2.64 29.05
C ASP A 108 -28.54 2.42 29.94
N SER A 109 -27.52 1.70 29.44
CA SER A 109 -26.25 1.55 30.14
C SER A 109 -25.62 2.92 30.42
N ASP A 110 -24.90 3.08 31.52
CA ASP A 110 -24.31 4.37 31.96
C ASP A 110 -22.78 4.42 31.86
N PHE A 111 -22.16 3.33 31.44
CA PHE A 111 -20.70 3.14 31.46
C PHE A 111 -20.05 3.26 30.07
N SER A 112 -18.74 3.53 30.04
CA SER A 112 -17.91 3.64 28.84
C SER A 112 -16.97 2.44 28.70
N ILE A 113 -16.15 2.44 27.64
CA ILE A 113 -15.11 1.42 27.45
C ILE A 113 -14.09 1.38 28.61
N LYS A 114 -13.88 2.51 29.28
CA LYS A 114 -12.91 2.63 30.40
C LYS A 114 -13.43 1.98 31.69
N ASP A 115 -14.74 1.75 31.76
CA ASP A 115 -15.45 1.28 32.95
C ASP A 115 -15.77 -0.22 32.89
N LEU A 116 -15.20 -0.95 31.93
CA LEU A 116 -15.47 -2.37 31.70
C LEU A 116 -15.00 -3.30 32.83
N LYS A 117 -14.06 -2.83 33.66
CA LYS A 117 -13.56 -3.63 34.78
C LYS A 117 -14.68 -3.96 35.76
N GLY A 118 -14.85 -5.24 36.07
CA GLY A 118 -15.91 -5.78 36.94
C GLY A 118 -17.26 -5.96 36.26
N LYS A 119 -17.44 -5.56 35.00
CA LYS A 119 -18.67 -5.82 34.23
C LYS A 119 -18.72 -7.28 33.76
N THR A 120 -19.87 -7.70 33.25
CA THR A 120 -20.05 -9.02 32.63
C THR A 120 -19.99 -8.94 31.10
N SER A 121 -19.31 -9.89 30.46
CA SER A 121 -19.05 -9.86 29.01
C SER A 121 -19.49 -11.11 28.25
N CYS A 122 -20.03 -10.90 27.06
CA CYS A 122 -20.39 -11.94 26.11
C CYS A 122 -19.50 -11.82 24.88
N HIS A 123 -18.92 -12.92 24.42
CA HIS A 123 -17.98 -12.95 23.30
C HIS A 123 -18.48 -13.92 22.23
N SER A 124 -18.27 -13.61 20.95
CA SER A 124 -18.70 -14.51 19.86
C SER A 124 -18.00 -15.88 19.93
N CYS A 125 -16.68 -15.90 20.11
CA CYS A 125 -15.87 -17.09 20.32
C CYS A 125 -14.46 -16.68 20.78
N PHE A 126 -13.79 -17.53 21.56
CA PHE A 126 -12.39 -17.37 21.91
C PHE A 126 -11.51 -17.40 20.65
N GLN A 127 -10.53 -16.49 20.57
CA GLN A 127 -9.63 -16.32 19.42
C GLN A 127 -10.30 -15.90 18.09
N SER A 128 -11.60 -15.63 18.04
CA SER A 128 -12.19 -14.99 16.86
C SER A 128 -11.72 -13.54 16.71
N ALA A 129 -11.66 -13.04 15.47
CA ALA A 129 -11.22 -11.68 15.19
C ALA A 129 -12.10 -10.65 15.91
N GLU A 130 -13.42 -10.79 15.79
CA GLU A 130 -14.43 -9.85 16.23
C GLU A 130 -14.89 -10.06 17.68
N GLY A 131 -14.84 -11.28 18.19
CA GLY A 131 -15.27 -11.62 19.55
C GLY A 131 -14.15 -11.57 20.58
N TRP A 132 -12.89 -11.71 20.16
CA TRP A 132 -11.76 -11.80 21.10
C TRP A 132 -10.55 -10.97 20.69
N ASN A 133 -9.95 -11.24 19.53
CA ASN A 133 -8.65 -10.69 19.17
C ASN A 133 -8.67 -9.15 19.07
N LEU A 134 -9.59 -8.58 18.29
CA LEU A 134 -9.72 -7.13 18.16
C LEU A 134 -10.12 -6.46 19.48
N PRO A 135 -11.20 -6.86 20.17
CA PRO A 135 -11.61 -6.17 21.39
C PRO A 135 -10.59 -6.29 22.52
N ILE A 136 -10.16 -7.51 22.87
CA ILE A 136 -9.22 -7.71 23.97
C ILE A 136 -7.85 -7.11 23.64
N GLY A 137 -7.38 -7.26 22.40
CA GLY A 137 -6.08 -6.73 22.01
C GLY A 137 -6.04 -5.21 22.02
N ASN A 138 -7.12 -4.53 21.66
CA ASN A 138 -7.22 -3.07 21.80
C ASN A 138 -7.32 -2.64 23.27
N LEU A 139 -8.06 -3.36 24.12
CA LEU A 139 -8.12 -3.06 25.56
C LEU A 139 -6.73 -3.19 26.21
N VAL A 140 -5.96 -4.20 25.82
CA VAL A 140 -4.56 -4.37 26.21
C VAL A 140 -3.71 -3.24 25.66
N LYS A 141 -3.84 -2.93 24.37
CA LYS A 141 -3.04 -1.91 23.67
C LYS A 141 -3.21 -0.52 24.29
N SER A 142 -4.41 -0.20 24.74
CA SER A 142 -4.73 1.08 25.39
C SER A 142 -4.53 1.09 26.91
N GLY A 143 -3.95 0.03 27.49
CA GLY A 143 -3.70 -0.07 28.93
C GLY A 143 -4.96 -0.20 29.81
N ILE A 144 -6.15 -0.35 29.21
CA ILE A 144 -7.42 -0.55 29.94
C ILE A 144 -7.42 -1.94 30.60
N LEU A 145 -6.91 -2.95 29.89
CA LEU A 145 -6.71 -4.31 30.40
C LEU A 145 -5.21 -4.59 30.52
N PRO A 146 -4.58 -4.27 31.66
CA PRO A 146 -3.18 -4.60 31.88
C PRO A 146 -3.01 -6.12 32.06
N PHE A 147 -1.95 -6.69 31.49
CA PHE A 147 -1.58 -8.08 31.75
C PHE A 147 -0.05 -8.26 31.71
N GLU A 148 0.45 -9.19 32.54
CA GLU A 148 1.83 -9.66 32.47
C GLU A 148 1.92 -10.79 31.42
N SER A 149 2.97 -10.79 30.60
CA SER A 149 3.13 -11.73 29.49
C SER A 149 3.05 -13.18 29.97
N ASP A 150 2.23 -14.01 29.29
CA ASP A 150 1.88 -15.42 29.56
C ASP A 150 0.51 -15.69 30.25
N ARG A 151 -0.17 -14.66 30.76
CA ARG A 151 -1.41 -14.81 31.54
C ARG A 151 -2.60 -14.02 31.02
N LEU A 152 -2.68 -13.76 29.71
CA LEU A 152 -3.77 -12.98 29.12
C LEU A 152 -5.16 -13.47 29.56
N VAL A 153 -5.45 -14.77 29.39
CA VAL A 153 -6.77 -15.32 29.72
C VAL A 153 -7.08 -15.18 31.21
N LYS A 154 -6.08 -15.36 32.07
CA LYS A 154 -6.20 -15.12 33.52
C LYS A 154 -6.50 -13.66 33.82
N ALA A 155 -5.81 -12.72 33.16
CA ALA A 155 -6.05 -11.30 33.32
C ALA A 155 -7.48 -10.92 32.88
N VAL A 156 -7.96 -11.44 31.74
CA VAL A 156 -9.35 -11.26 31.28
C VAL A 156 -10.34 -11.83 32.31
N SER A 157 -10.08 -13.02 32.85
CA SER A 157 -10.90 -13.65 33.90
C SER A 157 -10.93 -12.88 35.22
N GLN A 158 -9.93 -12.03 35.50
CA GLN A 158 -9.89 -11.16 36.68
C GLN A 158 -10.43 -9.76 36.38
N PHE A 159 -10.43 -9.36 35.10
CA PHE A 159 -10.89 -8.07 34.64
C PHE A 159 -12.42 -8.00 34.59
N PHE A 160 -13.07 -9.00 33.99
CA PHE A 160 -14.54 -9.13 34.01
C PHE A 160 -14.98 -9.93 35.25
N SER A 161 -16.16 -9.61 35.78
CA SER A 161 -16.68 -10.33 36.97
C SER A 161 -17.07 -11.76 36.63
N HIS A 162 -17.73 -11.96 35.49
CA HIS A 162 -17.97 -13.25 34.84
C HIS A 162 -18.50 -13.01 33.42
N GLY A 163 -18.67 -14.05 32.62
CA GLY A 163 -19.15 -13.89 31.25
C GLY A 163 -19.44 -15.19 30.53
N CYS A 164 -19.63 -15.07 29.22
CA CYS A 164 -19.64 -16.19 28.30
C CYS A 164 -18.60 -15.99 27.19
N VAL A 165 -17.57 -16.82 27.22
CA VAL A 165 -16.49 -16.90 26.23
C VAL A 165 -16.46 -18.32 25.65
N PRO A 166 -17.28 -18.62 24.63
CA PRO A 166 -17.28 -19.93 23.98
C PRO A 166 -15.89 -20.31 23.48
N GLY A 167 -15.51 -21.58 23.59
CA GLY A 167 -14.21 -22.11 23.16
C GLY A 167 -13.11 -22.05 24.23
N ILE A 168 -13.36 -21.40 25.38
CA ILE A 168 -12.40 -21.37 26.48
C ILE A 168 -12.53 -22.60 27.39
N SER A 169 -11.44 -22.98 28.05
CA SER A 169 -11.46 -24.10 29.00
C SER A 169 -12.29 -23.77 30.24
N LYS A 170 -13.54 -24.23 30.29
CA LYS A 170 -14.45 -24.10 31.44
C LYS A 170 -13.84 -24.60 32.75
N ASN A 171 -13.05 -25.67 32.70
CA ASN A 171 -12.38 -26.24 33.87
C ASN A 171 -11.29 -25.31 34.44
N THR A 172 -10.63 -24.55 33.56
CA THR A 172 -9.54 -23.65 33.97
C THR A 172 -10.07 -22.25 34.33
N TYR A 173 -11.08 -21.77 33.60
CA TYR A 173 -11.65 -20.42 33.75
C TYR A 173 -13.18 -20.46 33.86
N PRO A 174 -13.73 -20.96 34.99
CA PRO A 174 -15.17 -21.16 35.14
C PRO A 174 -15.97 -19.86 35.06
N GLU A 175 -15.45 -18.73 35.59
CA GLU A 175 -16.14 -17.45 35.54
C GLU A 175 -16.33 -16.94 34.10
N LEU A 176 -15.45 -17.31 33.17
CA LEU A 176 -15.58 -16.95 31.74
C LEU A 176 -16.62 -17.79 30.99
N CYS A 177 -17.14 -18.86 31.59
CA CYS A 177 -18.23 -19.68 31.03
C CYS A 177 -19.53 -19.59 31.84
N LYS A 178 -19.57 -18.77 32.90
CA LYS A 178 -20.68 -18.74 33.87
C LYS A 178 -21.99 -18.23 33.28
N SER A 179 -21.92 -17.30 32.33
CA SER A 179 -23.08 -16.72 31.63
C SER A 179 -23.47 -17.50 30.37
N CYS A 180 -22.76 -18.59 30.04
CA CYS A 180 -23.05 -19.39 28.84
C CYS A 180 -24.31 -20.25 29.02
N GLN A 181 -24.96 -20.57 27.90
CA GLN A 181 -26.23 -21.30 27.87
C GLN A 181 -26.06 -22.62 27.10
N GLY A 182 -25.01 -23.37 27.45
CA GLY A 182 -24.64 -24.62 26.80
C GLY A 182 -23.32 -25.18 27.33
N ASP A 183 -22.54 -25.79 26.43
CA ASP A 183 -21.28 -26.45 26.73
C ASP A 183 -20.06 -25.51 26.73
N CYS A 184 -20.27 -24.20 26.51
CA CYS A 184 -19.20 -23.20 26.36
C CYS A 184 -18.23 -23.55 25.19
N THR A 185 -18.67 -24.27 24.16
CA THR A 185 -17.87 -24.52 22.95
C THR A 185 -18.24 -23.52 21.85
N CYS A 186 -17.33 -23.25 20.89
CA CYS A 186 -17.67 -22.48 19.69
C CYS A 186 -18.45 -23.33 18.68
N SER A 187 -19.60 -23.85 19.10
CA SER A 187 -20.44 -24.74 18.31
C SER A 187 -21.92 -24.40 18.48
N ARG A 188 -22.76 -25.06 17.71
CA ARG A 188 -24.23 -24.89 17.80
C ARG A 188 -24.82 -25.37 19.13
N ASN A 189 -24.09 -26.14 19.92
CA ASN A 189 -24.53 -26.59 21.24
C ASN A 189 -24.52 -25.46 22.28
N GLU A 190 -23.76 -24.40 22.03
CA GLU A 190 -23.69 -23.21 22.87
C GLU A 190 -24.55 -22.10 22.28
N GLN A 191 -25.62 -21.71 22.97
CA GLN A 191 -26.53 -20.69 22.45
C GLN A 191 -25.91 -19.29 22.42
N CYS A 192 -24.90 -19.00 23.25
CA CYS A 192 -24.19 -17.72 23.21
C CYS A 192 -23.04 -17.70 22.18
N SER A 193 -22.82 -18.79 21.42
CA SER A 193 -21.76 -18.89 20.41
C SER A 193 -22.10 -18.16 19.11
N GLY A 194 -21.08 -17.54 18.51
CA GLY A 194 -21.19 -16.70 17.33
C GLY A 194 -21.68 -15.29 17.65
N SER A 195 -21.59 -14.39 16.67
CA SER A 195 -21.94 -12.98 16.86
C SER A 195 -23.43 -12.78 17.18
N GLU A 196 -24.34 -13.50 16.51
CA GLU A 196 -25.77 -13.53 16.85
C GLU A 196 -26.01 -14.07 18.27
N GLY A 197 -25.28 -15.13 18.66
CA GLY A 197 -25.36 -15.72 19.99
C GLY A 197 -24.93 -14.75 21.08
N ALA A 198 -23.80 -14.06 20.90
CA ALA A 198 -23.30 -13.06 21.84
C ALA A 198 -24.30 -11.90 22.01
N PHE A 199 -24.90 -11.42 20.91
CA PHE A 199 -25.96 -10.40 20.94
C PHE A 199 -27.15 -10.85 21.79
N ARG A 200 -27.70 -12.02 21.48
CA ARG A 200 -28.84 -12.62 22.19
C ARG A 200 -28.54 -12.79 23.67
N CYS A 201 -27.34 -13.27 24.00
CA CYS A 201 -26.89 -13.50 25.37
C CYS A 201 -26.87 -12.20 26.20
N MET A 202 -26.38 -11.09 25.62
CA MET A 202 -26.44 -9.76 26.26
C MET A 202 -27.87 -9.24 26.37
N MET A 203 -28.68 -9.36 25.31
CA MET A 203 -30.08 -8.89 25.35
C MET A 203 -30.90 -9.59 26.44
N ASN A 204 -30.63 -10.89 26.67
CA ASN A 204 -31.23 -11.70 27.74
C ASN A 204 -30.68 -11.41 29.16
N ASN A 205 -29.91 -10.33 29.34
CA ASN A 205 -29.32 -9.91 30.63
C ASN A 205 -28.26 -10.87 31.20
N ASN A 206 -27.68 -11.76 30.40
CA ASN A 206 -26.58 -12.61 30.89
C ASN A 206 -25.24 -11.86 30.97
N CYS A 207 -25.12 -10.78 30.19
CA CYS A 207 -23.94 -9.92 30.10
C CYS A 207 -24.33 -8.45 29.96
N GLN A 208 -23.45 -7.54 30.38
CA GLN A 208 -23.61 -6.10 30.23
C GLN A 208 -23.04 -5.57 28.90
N VAL A 209 -22.05 -6.27 28.34
CA VAL A 209 -21.43 -5.94 27.03
C VAL A 209 -21.32 -7.18 26.16
N ALA A 210 -21.53 -7.03 24.86
CA ALA A 210 -21.27 -8.06 23.84
C ALA A 210 -20.17 -7.62 22.87
N PHE A 211 -19.16 -8.47 22.69
CA PHE A 211 -18.11 -8.32 21.69
C PHE A 211 -18.42 -9.21 20.48
N MET A 212 -18.71 -8.59 19.34
CA MET A 212 -19.29 -9.27 18.19
C MET A 212 -19.12 -8.47 16.90
N CYS A 213 -19.59 -9.06 15.80
CA CYS A 213 -19.69 -8.40 14.51
C CYS A 213 -20.86 -7.40 14.43
N HIS A 214 -20.61 -6.17 13.96
CA HIS A 214 -21.67 -5.15 13.78
C HIS A 214 -22.82 -5.61 12.85
N LYS A 215 -22.54 -6.50 11.88
CA LYS A 215 -23.53 -6.97 10.90
C LYS A 215 -24.63 -7.83 11.51
N GLU A 216 -24.35 -8.46 12.64
CA GLU A 216 -25.28 -9.39 13.30
C GLU A 216 -26.19 -8.68 14.32
N ILE A 217 -26.20 -7.34 14.34
CA ILE A 217 -27.15 -6.55 15.13
C ILE A 217 -28.46 -6.46 14.33
N PRO A 218 -29.58 -7.04 14.82
CA PRO A 218 -30.86 -6.98 14.13
C PRO A 218 -31.32 -5.53 13.92
N ALA A 219 -31.85 -5.24 12.73
CA ALA A 219 -32.27 -3.88 12.36
C ALA A 219 -33.26 -3.26 13.36
N ASN A 220 -34.20 -4.07 13.89
CA ASN A 220 -35.23 -3.63 14.84
C ASN A 220 -34.67 -3.33 16.23
N ASP A 221 -33.48 -3.82 16.56
CA ASP A 221 -32.87 -3.66 17.87
C ASP A 221 -31.80 -2.56 17.91
N LYS A 222 -31.42 -1.97 16.76
CA LYS A 222 -30.39 -0.93 16.69
C LYS A 222 -30.63 0.26 17.63
N GLN A 223 -31.89 0.62 17.86
CA GLN A 223 -32.30 1.70 18.78
C GLN A 223 -32.20 1.32 20.26
N ASN A 224 -32.23 0.02 20.56
CA ASN A 224 -32.19 -0.53 21.92
C ASN A 224 -30.75 -0.72 22.43
N VAL A 225 -29.75 -0.49 21.57
CA VAL A 225 -28.34 -0.69 21.89
C VAL A 225 -27.47 0.48 21.41
N LYS A 226 -26.26 0.57 21.96
CA LYS A 226 -25.22 1.52 21.55
C LYS A 226 -23.87 0.82 21.44
N LEU A 227 -22.95 1.44 20.71
CA LEU A 227 -21.56 1.02 20.61
C LEU A 227 -20.71 1.75 21.66
N LEU A 228 -19.77 1.05 22.28
CA LEU A 228 -18.69 1.65 23.08
C LEU A 228 -17.48 1.89 22.19
N CYS A 229 -16.97 3.13 22.18
CA CYS A 229 -15.83 3.51 21.35
C CYS A 229 -14.56 3.68 22.19
N MET A 230 -13.39 3.49 21.58
CA MET A 230 -12.08 3.61 22.26
C MET A 230 -11.79 5.03 22.78
N ASP A 231 -12.40 6.06 22.18
CA ASP A 231 -12.32 7.45 22.66
C ASP A 231 -13.13 7.69 23.98
N GLY A 232 -13.85 6.68 24.47
CA GLY A 232 -14.71 6.76 25.65
C GLY A 232 -16.14 7.19 25.36
N SER A 233 -16.45 7.55 24.10
CA SER A 233 -17.81 7.90 23.69
C SER A 233 -18.70 6.67 23.51
N ARG A 234 -20.01 6.94 23.40
CA ARG A 234 -21.03 5.96 23.02
C ARG A 234 -21.75 6.44 21.79
N ARG A 235 -21.88 5.59 20.78
CA ARG A 235 -22.43 5.97 19.47
C ARG A 235 -23.53 5.05 18.99
N SER A 236 -24.28 5.53 18.00
CA SER A 236 -25.28 4.73 17.30
C SER A 236 -24.61 3.53 16.61
N VAL A 237 -25.35 2.43 16.47
CA VAL A 237 -24.90 1.26 15.70
C VAL A 237 -24.53 1.62 14.26
N ASP A 238 -25.20 2.61 13.67
CA ASP A 238 -24.93 3.02 12.29
C ASP A 238 -23.59 3.76 12.12
N ASP A 239 -22.97 4.23 13.20
CA ASP A 239 -21.66 4.89 13.19
C ASP A 239 -20.51 3.89 13.46
N TYR A 240 -20.71 2.60 13.14
CA TYR A 240 -19.73 1.54 13.38
C TYR A 240 -18.39 1.80 12.70
N GLU A 241 -18.37 2.45 11.52
CA GLU A 241 -17.11 2.79 10.81
C GLU A 241 -16.22 3.75 11.58
N ASN A 242 -16.80 4.57 12.48
CA ASN A 242 -16.05 5.48 13.35
C ASN A 242 -16.00 5.00 14.81
N CYS A 243 -16.63 3.87 15.14
CA CYS A 243 -16.72 3.31 16.49
C CYS A 243 -16.61 1.78 16.44
N HIS A 244 -15.37 1.30 16.26
CA HIS A 244 -15.04 -0.12 16.20
C HIS A 244 -13.64 -0.39 16.79
N PHE A 245 -13.34 -1.66 17.04
CA PHE A 245 -11.98 -2.11 17.40
C PHE A 245 -11.11 -2.43 16.19
N GLY A 246 -11.72 -2.56 15.01
CA GLY A 246 -11.05 -2.85 13.76
C GLY A 246 -11.94 -3.64 12.81
N LYS A 247 -11.51 -3.75 11.56
CA LYS A 247 -12.14 -4.62 10.56
C LYS A 247 -11.43 -5.97 10.55
N GLU A 248 -12.20 -7.03 10.57
CA GLU A 248 -11.71 -8.40 10.40
C GLU A 248 -10.98 -8.52 9.05
N PRO A 249 -9.75 -9.05 9.02
CA PRO A 249 -9.05 -9.36 7.78
C PRO A 249 -9.66 -10.60 7.11
N GLY A 250 -9.81 -10.55 5.79
CA GLY A 250 -10.22 -11.71 5.01
C GLY A 250 -9.23 -12.88 5.11
N ARG A 251 -9.70 -14.11 4.88
CA ARG A 251 -8.83 -15.29 4.85
C ARG A 251 -7.86 -15.24 3.66
N ALA A 252 -6.69 -15.85 3.83
CA ALA A 252 -5.65 -15.89 2.82
C ALA A 252 -5.03 -17.27 2.68
N VAL A 253 -4.57 -17.58 1.47
CA VAL A 253 -3.62 -18.66 1.24
C VAL A 253 -2.23 -18.14 1.57
N ILE A 254 -1.55 -18.80 2.50
CA ILE A 254 -0.15 -18.51 2.84
C ILE A 254 0.79 -19.54 2.22
N SER A 255 1.98 -19.09 1.85
CA SER A 255 3.03 -19.93 1.27
C SER A 255 4.42 -19.37 1.59
N ARG A 256 5.48 -20.04 1.13
CA ARG A 256 6.86 -19.57 1.26
C ARG A 256 7.08 -18.27 0.47
N MET A 257 8.11 -17.51 0.87
CA MET A 257 8.47 -16.27 0.19
C MET A 257 8.79 -16.47 -1.29
N ASP A 258 9.47 -17.57 -1.62
CA ASP A 258 9.95 -17.98 -2.94
C ASP A 258 8.95 -18.83 -3.74
N ALA A 259 7.76 -19.10 -3.18
CA ALA A 259 6.77 -19.94 -3.84
C ALA A 259 6.28 -19.34 -5.17
N ASP A 260 6.01 -20.22 -6.14
CA ASP A 260 5.37 -19.83 -7.40
C ASP A 260 3.86 -19.57 -7.18
N SER A 261 3.59 -18.36 -6.67
CA SER A 261 2.23 -17.87 -6.46
C SER A 261 1.40 -17.80 -7.76
N ASN A 262 2.00 -17.77 -8.95
CA ASN A 262 1.24 -17.81 -10.21
C ASN A 262 0.67 -19.20 -10.40
N HIS A 263 1.53 -20.22 -10.34
CA HIS A 263 1.13 -21.61 -10.50
C HIS A 263 0.06 -22.02 -9.48
N ILE A 264 0.25 -21.69 -8.20
CA ILE A 264 -0.74 -21.97 -7.14
C ILE A 264 -2.09 -21.31 -7.47
N TYR A 265 -2.08 -20.04 -7.90
CA TYR A 265 -3.29 -19.33 -8.26
C TYR A 265 -3.98 -19.94 -9.49
N GLU A 266 -3.23 -20.28 -10.54
CA GLU A 266 -3.75 -20.91 -11.76
C GLU A 266 -4.39 -22.27 -11.47
N VAL A 267 -3.76 -23.10 -10.63
CA VAL A 267 -4.34 -24.38 -10.19
C VAL A 267 -5.66 -24.16 -9.46
N LEU A 268 -5.76 -23.16 -8.58
CA LEU A 268 -7.01 -22.85 -7.88
C LEU A 268 -8.09 -22.25 -8.80
N GLN A 269 -7.71 -21.52 -9.85
CA GLN A 269 -8.65 -20.94 -10.82
C GLN A 269 -9.30 -21.98 -11.74
N LYS A 270 -8.68 -23.16 -11.90
CA LYS A 270 -9.30 -24.31 -12.60
C LYS A 270 -10.50 -24.90 -11.83
N ILE A 271 -10.65 -24.61 -10.53
CA ILE A 271 -11.73 -25.12 -9.68
C ILE A 271 -12.99 -24.25 -9.83
N PRO A 272 -14.16 -24.82 -10.18
CA PRO A 272 -15.43 -24.09 -10.18
C PRO A 272 -15.73 -23.43 -8.84
N ALA A 273 -16.24 -22.19 -8.86
CA ALA A 273 -16.56 -21.44 -7.64
C ALA A 273 -17.58 -22.17 -6.75
N SER A 274 -18.55 -22.89 -7.35
CA SER A 274 -19.54 -23.70 -6.64
C SER A 274 -18.93 -24.79 -5.76
N ASP A 275 -17.80 -25.34 -6.17
CA ASP A 275 -17.13 -26.45 -5.48
C ASP A 275 -16.12 -25.90 -4.46
N LYS A 276 -15.46 -24.80 -4.81
CA LYS A 276 -14.47 -24.11 -3.98
C LYS A 276 -15.11 -23.55 -2.70
N PHE A 277 -16.22 -22.82 -2.84
CA PHE A 277 -16.86 -22.05 -1.77
C PHE A 277 -18.15 -22.71 -1.23
N SER A 278 -18.23 -24.05 -1.30
CA SER A 278 -19.32 -24.81 -0.67
C SER A 278 -18.77 -25.93 0.20
N SER A 279 -19.22 -25.97 1.46
CA SER A 279 -18.79 -26.98 2.44
C SER A 279 -19.91 -27.92 2.88
N GLN A 280 -21.17 -27.61 2.53
CA GLN A 280 -22.36 -28.32 3.01
C GLN A 280 -22.30 -29.83 2.69
N ALA A 281 -21.81 -30.21 1.51
CA ALA A 281 -21.71 -31.60 1.08
C ALA A 281 -20.71 -32.44 1.90
N TYR A 282 -19.85 -31.80 2.68
CA TYR A 282 -18.78 -32.44 3.46
C TYR A 282 -19.01 -32.33 4.97
N GLY A 283 -20.23 -31.98 5.40
CA GLY A 283 -20.59 -31.96 6.82
C GLY A 283 -19.85 -30.88 7.65
N GLY A 284 -19.65 -29.69 7.08
CA GLY A 284 -18.98 -28.59 7.79
C GLY A 284 -19.28 -27.22 7.18
N LYS A 285 -18.61 -26.19 7.72
CA LYS A 285 -18.59 -24.82 7.20
C LYS A 285 -17.15 -24.38 6.94
N ASP A 286 -16.96 -23.53 5.94
CA ASP A 286 -15.69 -22.87 5.62
C ASP A 286 -14.49 -23.83 5.49
N LEU A 287 -14.76 -25.01 4.92
CA LEU A 287 -13.77 -26.06 4.70
C LEU A 287 -12.85 -25.65 3.55
N ILE A 288 -11.55 -25.53 3.85
CA ILE A 288 -10.51 -24.96 2.96
C ILE A 288 -10.75 -23.46 2.73
N PHE A 289 -11.80 -23.09 2.01
CA PHE A 289 -12.18 -21.70 1.77
C PHE A 289 -13.48 -21.36 2.48
N SER A 290 -13.70 -20.07 2.75
CA SER A 290 -14.99 -19.57 3.27
C SER A 290 -16.14 -19.89 2.32
N ASP A 291 -17.29 -20.30 2.87
CA ASP A 291 -18.53 -20.49 2.10
C ASP A 291 -19.13 -19.15 1.66
N SER A 292 -18.73 -18.04 2.29
CA SER A 292 -19.17 -16.68 1.94
C SER A 292 -18.29 -16.01 0.88
N ALA A 293 -17.14 -16.59 0.55
CA ALA A 293 -16.28 -16.09 -0.51
C ALA A 293 -16.89 -16.38 -1.89
N PHE A 294 -16.61 -15.53 -2.87
CA PHE A 294 -17.12 -15.70 -4.23
C PHE A 294 -16.01 -15.78 -5.30
N ASP A 295 -14.80 -15.38 -4.95
CA ASP A 295 -13.66 -15.30 -5.86
C ASP A 295 -12.35 -15.33 -5.05
N LEU A 296 -11.22 -15.57 -5.73
CA LEU A 296 -9.88 -15.46 -5.17
C LEU A 296 -9.13 -14.35 -5.91
N MET A 297 -8.31 -13.59 -5.19
CA MET A 297 -7.40 -12.63 -5.81
C MET A 297 -5.96 -12.90 -5.46
N LYS A 298 -5.11 -12.80 -6.48
CA LYS A 298 -3.67 -12.89 -6.29
C LYS A 298 -3.13 -11.64 -5.62
N LEU A 299 -2.26 -11.83 -4.64
CA LEU A 299 -1.63 -10.75 -3.90
C LEU A 299 -0.31 -10.32 -4.56
N PRO A 300 0.09 -9.04 -4.45
CA PRO A 300 1.38 -8.54 -4.90
C PRO A 300 2.55 -9.34 -4.29
N LYS A 301 3.70 -9.38 -4.99
CA LYS A 301 4.87 -10.14 -4.53
C LYS A 301 5.43 -9.63 -3.19
N ASN A 302 5.35 -8.32 -2.96
CA ASN A 302 5.80 -7.69 -1.72
C ASN A 302 4.75 -7.76 -0.59
N MET A 303 3.59 -8.37 -0.81
CA MET A 303 2.60 -8.54 0.24
C MET A 303 3.15 -9.46 1.32
N ASP A 304 3.27 -8.94 2.53
CA ASP A 304 3.64 -9.66 3.73
C ASP A 304 2.48 -9.64 4.75
N SER A 305 2.65 -10.34 5.88
CA SER A 305 1.60 -10.42 6.89
C SER A 305 1.22 -9.06 7.51
N PHE A 306 2.15 -8.12 7.62
CA PHE A 306 1.85 -6.79 8.17
C PHE A 306 1.05 -5.95 7.18
N LEU A 307 1.46 -5.92 5.90
CA LEU A 307 0.72 -5.20 4.87
C LEU A 307 -0.68 -5.78 4.66
N TYR A 308 -0.82 -7.11 4.70
CA TYR A 308 -2.11 -7.77 4.53
C TYR A 308 -3.08 -7.52 5.69
N LEU A 309 -2.58 -7.62 6.93
CA LEU A 309 -3.40 -7.43 8.13
C LEU A 309 -3.62 -5.96 8.49
N LYS A 310 -2.80 -5.06 7.92
CA LYS A 310 -2.72 -3.64 8.28
C LYS A 310 -2.19 -3.43 9.70
N GLY A 311 -1.74 -2.21 9.99
CA GLY A 311 -1.11 -1.86 11.26
C GLY A 311 -1.97 -2.19 12.48
N ASP A 312 -3.25 -1.81 12.46
CA ASP A 312 -4.13 -1.95 13.63
C ASP A 312 -4.34 -3.39 14.09
N TYR A 313 -4.66 -4.31 13.18
CA TYR A 313 -4.87 -5.72 13.52
C TYR A 313 -3.54 -6.41 13.87
N PHE A 314 -2.47 -6.08 13.15
CA PHE A 314 -1.14 -6.65 13.43
C PHE A 314 -0.63 -6.25 14.82
N GLU A 315 -0.74 -4.97 15.19
CA GLU A 315 -0.35 -4.46 16.50
C GLU A 315 -1.22 -5.06 17.63
N THR A 316 -2.53 -5.19 17.39
CA THR A 316 -3.47 -5.86 18.30
C THR A 316 -3.02 -7.29 18.60
N LEU A 317 -2.67 -8.07 17.56
CA LEU A 317 -2.19 -9.44 17.72
C LEU A 317 -0.81 -9.53 18.39
N ALA A 318 0.06 -8.54 18.18
CA ALA A 318 1.33 -8.45 18.89
C ALA A 318 1.13 -8.15 20.38
N ALA A 319 0.23 -7.23 20.72
CA ALA A 319 -0.10 -6.86 22.10
C ALA A 319 -0.63 -8.07 22.89
N LEU A 320 -1.53 -8.86 22.30
CA LEU A 320 -2.07 -10.09 22.92
C LEU A 320 -0.99 -11.14 23.28
N ARG A 321 0.18 -11.07 22.64
CA ARG A 321 1.30 -12.02 22.85
C ARG A 321 2.38 -11.47 23.78
N GLY A 322 2.11 -10.35 24.46
CA GLY A 322 3.06 -9.72 25.38
C GLY A 322 4.07 -8.82 24.67
N GLY A 323 3.80 -8.42 23.42
CA GLY A 323 4.50 -7.32 22.79
C GLY A 323 4.32 -6.07 23.65
N LYS A 324 5.40 -5.59 24.28
CA LYS A 324 5.36 -4.34 25.03
C LYS A 324 5.03 -3.20 24.07
N LEU A 325 3.97 -2.47 24.39
CA LEU A 325 3.75 -1.13 23.87
C LEU A 325 4.41 -0.20 24.87
N GLU A 326 5.67 0.13 24.62
CA GLU A 326 6.28 1.26 25.31
C GLU A 326 5.74 2.51 24.60
N ASP A 327 4.99 3.34 25.34
CA ASP A 327 4.68 4.67 24.86
C ASP A 327 6.02 5.38 24.58
N PRO A 328 6.20 5.96 23.39
CA PRO A 328 7.41 6.70 23.10
C PRO A 328 7.58 7.83 24.13
N ALA A 329 8.65 7.76 24.94
CA ALA A 329 9.04 8.87 25.79
C ALA A 329 9.23 10.14 24.95
N SER A 330 8.81 11.32 25.45
CA SER A 330 8.86 12.55 24.66
C SER A 330 10.29 13.00 24.28
N ASP A 331 11.31 12.37 24.85
CA ASP A 331 12.74 12.57 24.54
C ASP A 331 13.35 11.41 23.72
N ARG A 332 12.52 10.58 23.09
CA ARG A 332 13.03 9.51 22.23
C ARG A 332 13.79 10.08 21.04
N LYS A 333 14.72 9.27 20.53
CA LYS A 333 15.38 9.51 19.26
C LYS A 333 14.41 9.34 18.10
N ILE A 334 14.52 10.21 17.10
CA ILE A 334 13.87 10.10 15.80
C ILE A 334 14.72 9.19 14.90
N GLN A 335 14.16 8.05 14.54
CA GLN A 335 14.76 7.09 13.61
C GLN A 335 14.53 7.59 12.17
N TRP A 336 15.47 8.37 11.64
CA TRP A 336 15.42 8.87 10.28
C TRP A 336 15.83 7.78 9.27
N CYS A 337 14.95 7.50 8.30
CA CYS A 337 15.24 6.52 7.26
C CYS A 337 16.00 7.16 6.10
N THR A 338 17.10 6.54 5.69
CA THR A 338 17.97 6.96 4.60
C THR A 338 17.96 5.90 3.50
N VAL A 339 18.14 6.33 2.24
CA VAL A 339 18.17 5.43 1.09
C VAL A 339 19.58 5.36 0.52
N GLY A 340 20.24 4.23 0.76
CA GLY A 340 21.59 3.98 0.31
C GLY A 340 22.68 4.69 1.12
N HIS A 341 23.93 4.33 0.79
CA HIS A 341 25.10 4.68 1.59
C HIS A 341 25.39 6.18 1.69
N ALA A 342 25.19 6.94 0.61
CA ALA A 342 25.50 8.37 0.59
C ALA A 342 24.59 9.18 1.52
N GLU A 343 23.29 8.86 1.55
CA GLU A 343 22.36 9.50 2.48
C GLU A 343 22.64 9.12 3.92
N GLN A 344 22.96 7.84 4.16
CA GLN A 344 23.36 7.38 5.49
C GLN A 344 24.58 8.15 6.00
N GLN A 345 25.63 8.28 5.18
CA GLN A 345 26.83 9.04 5.56
C GLN A 345 26.53 10.50 5.88
N LYS A 346 25.66 11.14 5.08
CA LYS A 346 25.21 12.50 5.39
C LYS A 346 24.45 12.53 6.71
N CYS A 347 23.53 11.60 6.93
CA CYS A 347 22.74 11.54 8.17
C CYS A 347 23.64 11.37 9.39
N ASP A 348 24.61 10.46 9.31
CA ASP A 348 25.58 10.17 10.38
C ASP A 348 26.55 11.33 10.64
N SER A 349 26.74 12.25 9.69
CA SER A 349 27.57 13.46 9.89
C SER A 349 26.82 14.58 10.61
N LEU A 350 25.49 14.50 10.75
CA LEU A 350 24.66 15.49 11.43
C LEU A 350 24.60 15.25 12.97
N GLN A 351 25.71 14.83 13.58
CA GLN A 351 25.78 14.42 15.00
C GLN A 351 25.40 15.52 15.98
N GLN A 352 25.51 16.79 15.58
CA GLN A 352 25.09 17.97 16.31
C GLN A 352 23.57 18.11 16.45
N ILE A 353 22.77 17.36 15.68
CA ILE A 353 21.30 17.38 15.79
C ILE A 353 20.91 16.42 16.93
N PRO A 354 20.43 16.94 18.08
CA PRO A 354 20.02 16.09 19.18
C PRO A 354 18.89 15.16 18.73
N ARG A 355 18.83 13.96 19.31
CA ARG A 355 17.77 12.96 19.05
C ARG A 355 17.75 12.36 17.64
N LEU A 356 18.64 12.72 16.71
CA LEU A 356 18.71 12.05 15.40
C LEU A 356 19.36 10.65 15.51
N GLU A 357 18.72 9.64 14.94
CA GLU A 357 19.32 8.32 14.70
C GLU A 357 19.00 7.84 13.28
N CYS A 358 20.02 7.40 12.55
CA CYS A 358 19.91 7.09 11.14
C CYS A 358 19.74 5.58 10.90
N ARG A 359 18.86 5.23 9.95
CA ARG A 359 18.60 3.85 9.52
C ARG A 359 18.62 3.78 8.00
N THR A 360 19.52 2.97 7.42
CA THR A 360 19.59 2.79 5.96
C THR A 360 18.66 1.68 5.50
N GLU A 361 18.00 1.93 4.38
CA GLU A 361 17.32 0.90 3.59
C GLU A 361 17.71 0.97 2.11
N SER A 362 17.33 -0.06 1.35
CA SER A 362 17.62 -0.16 -0.08
C SER A 362 16.74 0.70 -0.97
N SER A 363 15.57 1.12 -0.48
CA SER A 363 14.59 1.86 -1.28
C SER A 363 13.66 2.71 -0.41
N VAL A 364 13.03 3.71 -1.04
CA VAL A 364 11.98 4.52 -0.39
C VAL A 364 10.80 3.66 0.05
N ASP A 365 10.38 2.69 -0.77
CA ASP A 365 9.30 1.75 -0.42
C ASP A 365 9.63 0.95 0.85
N ASP A 366 10.90 0.56 1.05
CA ASP A 366 11.33 -0.13 2.27
C ASP A 366 11.32 0.81 3.48
N CYS A 367 11.76 2.06 3.31
CA CYS A 367 11.60 3.09 4.35
C CYS A 367 10.13 3.32 4.72
N ILE A 368 9.22 3.40 3.75
CA ILE A 368 7.77 3.53 4.00
C ILE A 368 7.28 2.36 4.86
N LYS A 369 7.63 1.11 4.50
CA LYS A 369 7.26 -0.08 5.30
C LYS A 369 7.83 -0.01 6.72
N LYS A 370 9.09 0.41 6.89
CA LYS A 370 9.72 0.56 8.21
C LYS A 370 9.01 1.62 9.06
N ILE A 371 8.61 2.72 8.45
CA ILE A 371 7.82 3.76 9.13
C ILE A 371 6.45 3.22 9.54
N MET A 372 5.75 2.52 8.66
CA MET A 372 4.47 1.87 9.01
C MET A 372 4.62 0.91 10.19
N ARG A 373 5.76 0.19 10.28
CA ARG A 373 6.06 -0.80 11.32
C ARG A 373 6.63 -0.21 12.62
N LYS A 374 6.76 1.12 12.72
CA LYS A 374 7.42 1.80 13.85
C LYS A 374 8.90 1.44 14.04
N GLU A 375 9.55 0.95 12.98
CA GLU A 375 11.00 0.65 12.94
C GLU A 375 11.83 1.84 12.44
N ALA A 376 11.17 2.80 11.79
CA ALA A 376 11.66 4.13 11.47
C ALA A 376 10.55 5.16 11.76
N ASP A 377 10.87 6.45 11.77
CA ASP A 377 9.92 7.52 12.08
C ASP A 377 9.59 8.40 10.88
N ALA A 378 10.60 8.78 10.10
CA ALA A 378 10.41 9.75 9.04
C ALA A 378 11.41 9.57 7.89
N ILE A 379 11.01 10.06 6.72
CA ILE A 379 11.83 10.18 5.52
C ILE A 379 11.30 11.34 4.66
N THR A 380 12.18 12.05 3.96
CA THR A 380 11.78 13.02 2.92
C THR A 380 11.57 12.31 1.60
N VAL A 381 10.44 12.56 0.93
CA VAL A 381 10.10 11.93 -0.34
C VAL A 381 9.50 12.92 -1.33
N ASP A 382 9.56 12.59 -2.62
CA ASP A 382 8.93 13.37 -3.68
C ASP A 382 7.41 13.19 -3.72
N GLY A 383 6.69 14.10 -4.39
CA GLY A 383 5.21 14.07 -4.44
C GLY A 383 4.60 12.74 -4.93
N GLY A 384 5.28 12.00 -5.80
CA GLY A 384 4.81 10.68 -6.24
C GLY A 384 4.89 9.63 -5.13
N GLN A 385 5.90 9.72 -4.27
CA GLN A 385 6.06 8.85 -3.11
C GLN A 385 5.20 9.31 -1.93
N VAL A 386 4.94 10.61 -1.79
CA VAL A 386 3.92 11.13 -0.85
C VAL A 386 2.56 10.48 -1.15
N TYR A 387 2.16 10.36 -2.44
CA TYR A 387 0.95 9.63 -2.84
C TYR A 387 0.89 8.21 -2.28
N ILE A 388 1.96 7.43 -2.49
CA ILE A 388 2.03 6.02 -2.09
C ILE A 388 1.97 5.93 -0.56
N ALA A 389 2.78 6.73 0.14
CA ALA A 389 2.81 6.81 1.59
C ALA A 389 1.44 7.17 2.18
N GLY A 390 0.73 8.13 1.59
CA GLY A 390 -0.63 8.49 1.98
C GLY A 390 -1.64 7.36 1.79
N LYS A 391 -1.52 6.60 0.70
CA LYS A 391 -2.32 5.37 0.52
C LYS A 391 -1.97 4.25 1.51
N CYS A 392 -0.79 4.30 2.09
CA CYS A 392 -0.35 3.42 3.18
C CYS A 392 -0.66 3.97 4.59
N GLY A 393 -1.38 5.09 4.71
CA GLY A 393 -1.79 5.67 6.00
C GLY A 393 -0.75 6.58 6.67
N LEU A 394 0.32 6.95 5.96
CA LEU A 394 1.28 7.95 6.42
C LEU A 394 0.83 9.36 6.02
N VAL A 395 1.37 10.38 6.68
CA VAL A 395 0.99 11.77 6.47
C VAL A 395 2.20 12.66 6.16
N PRO A 396 2.07 13.63 5.24
CA PRO A 396 3.10 14.64 5.00
C PRO A 396 3.03 15.73 6.08
N VAL A 397 4.14 15.97 6.78
CA VAL A 397 4.17 16.86 7.96
C VAL A 397 5.07 18.08 7.81
N MET A 398 6.15 17.99 7.02
CA MET A 398 7.05 19.11 6.75
C MET A 398 7.37 19.15 5.26
N VAL A 399 7.41 20.34 4.66
CA VAL A 399 7.52 20.54 3.20
C VAL A 399 8.78 21.30 2.87
N GLU A 400 9.52 20.86 1.85
CA GLU A 400 10.69 21.57 1.33
C GLU A 400 10.28 22.86 0.62
N GLN A 401 10.71 24.01 1.14
CA GLN A 401 10.51 25.30 0.49
C GLN A 401 11.76 25.72 -0.28
N ASN A 402 11.61 25.78 -1.60
CA ASN A 402 12.69 26.14 -2.53
C ASN A 402 12.57 27.56 -3.10
N ASN A 403 11.44 28.24 -2.85
CA ASN A 403 11.10 29.49 -3.52
C ASN A 403 11.88 30.70 -2.97
N GLU A 404 12.10 31.71 -3.81
CA GLU A 404 12.89 32.92 -3.48
C GLU A 404 12.21 33.82 -2.43
N ARG A 405 10.91 33.60 -2.15
CA ARG A 405 10.15 34.28 -1.09
C ARG A 405 10.43 33.71 0.31
N LYS A 406 11.72 33.59 0.65
CA LYS A 406 12.22 33.03 1.91
C LYS A 406 11.60 33.70 3.15
N GLU A 407 11.37 35.01 3.11
CA GLU A 407 10.83 35.77 4.24
C GLU A 407 9.33 35.51 4.49
N GLU A 408 8.56 35.12 3.47
CA GLU A 408 7.11 34.87 3.58
C GLU A 408 6.81 33.47 4.16
N PHE A 409 7.60 32.46 3.78
CA PHE A 409 7.35 31.05 4.14
C PHE A 409 8.21 30.51 5.29
N CYS A 410 9.44 31.02 5.47
CA CYS A 410 10.37 30.53 6.49
C CYS A 410 10.30 31.31 7.82
N SER A 411 9.31 32.19 7.98
CA SER A 411 9.03 32.93 9.22
C SER A 411 8.06 32.14 10.11
N GLN A 412 8.19 32.23 11.44
CA GLN A 412 7.26 31.57 12.37
C GLN A 412 5.82 32.02 12.09
N GLY A 413 4.92 31.07 11.79
CA GLY A 413 3.52 31.34 11.45
C GLY A 413 3.24 31.49 9.95
N GLY A 414 4.21 31.25 9.07
CA GLY A 414 4.00 31.18 7.62
C GLY A 414 2.92 30.15 7.27
N VAL A 415 1.84 30.61 6.63
CA VAL A 415 0.76 29.74 6.14
C VAL A 415 1.30 28.97 4.94
N VAL A 416 1.07 27.66 4.90
CA VAL A 416 1.25 26.89 3.66
C VAL A 416 0.23 27.43 2.67
N SER A 417 0.67 28.31 1.77
CA SER A 417 -0.19 28.77 0.68
C SER A 417 -0.44 27.58 -0.25
N ALA A 418 -1.56 27.59 -0.97
CA ALA A 418 -1.89 26.57 -1.96
C ALA A 418 -0.88 26.49 -3.14
N GLU A 419 0.24 27.22 -3.09
CA GLU A 419 1.27 27.31 -4.14
C GLU A 419 2.54 26.49 -3.82
N THR A 420 2.46 25.40 -3.06
CA THR A 420 3.64 24.54 -2.72
C THR A 420 4.03 23.56 -3.83
N ALA A 421 3.81 23.91 -5.10
CA ALA A 421 4.29 23.09 -6.20
C ALA A 421 5.83 23.12 -6.26
N SER A 422 6.47 21.94 -6.26
CA SER A 422 7.92 21.81 -6.51
C SER A 422 8.25 22.34 -7.91
N TYR A 423 7.46 21.92 -8.88
CA TYR A 423 7.56 22.36 -10.27
C TYR A 423 6.28 22.04 -11.04
N TYR A 424 6.10 22.75 -12.15
CA TYR A 424 5.05 22.47 -13.12
C TYR A 424 5.59 21.63 -14.27
N VAL A 425 4.86 20.58 -14.65
CA VAL A 425 5.12 19.82 -15.87
C VAL A 425 4.50 20.58 -17.04
N VAL A 426 5.29 20.88 -18.06
CA VAL A 426 4.85 21.67 -19.22
C VAL A 426 5.16 20.96 -20.53
N ALA A 427 4.39 21.29 -21.56
CA ALA A 427 4.67 20.91 -22.94
C ALA A 427 5.20 22.14 -23.69
N VAL A 428 6.46 22.09 -24.08
CA VAL A 428 7.19 23.19 -24.72
C VAL A 428 7.21 22.98 -26.23
N VAL A 429 6.95 24.04 -26.98
CA VAL A 429 7.04 24.09 -28.44
C VAL A 429 7.93 25.25 -28.86
N ARG A 430 8.44 25.22 -30.09
CA ARG A 430 9.11 26.40 -30.67
C ARG A 430 8.06 27.44 -31.05
N LYS A 431 8.34 28.72 -30.77
CA LYS A 431 7.52 29.85 -31.18
C LYS A 431 7.35 29.87 -32.69
N GLY A 432 6.12 30.11 -33.15
CA GLY A 432 5.79 30.15 -34.58
C GLY A 432 5.79 28.78 -35.29
N SER A 433 5.92 27.66 -34.56
CA SER A 433 5.84 26.31 -35.17
C SER A 433 4.43 25.91 -35.64
N GLY A 434 3.39 26.62 -35.18
CA GLY A 434 1.99 26.30 -35.45
C GLY A 434 1.47 25.08 -34.68
N VAL A 435 2.26 24.50 -33.78
CA VAL A 435 1.85 23.38 -32.92
C VAL A 435 1.03 23.92 -31.75
N THR A 436 -0.15 23.36 -31.55
CA THR A 436 -1.07 23.65 -30.45
C THR A 436 -1.51 22.35 -29.80
N TRP A 437 -2.23 22.42 -28.69
CA TRP A 437 -2.76 21.21 -28.05
C TRP A 437 -3.75 20.47 -28.98
N ASP A 438 -4.58 21.22 -29.71
CA ASP A 438 -5.61 20.64 -30.62
C ASP A 438 -5.00 19.85 -31.79
N ASN A 439 -3.81 20.25 -32.27
CA ASN A 439 -3.15 19.61 -33.40
C ASN A 439 -1.91 18.77 -33.01
N LEU A 440 -1.78 18.46 -31.72
CA LEU A 440 -0.63 17.75 -31.16
C LEU A 440 -0.54 16.30 -31.64
N LYS A 441 -1.68 15.69 -31.98
CA LYS A 441 -1.73 14.30 -32.46
C LYS A 441 -0.93 14.15 -33.77
N GLY A 442 -0.11 13.11 -33.83
CA GLY A 442 0.75 12.79 -34.99
C GLY A 442 2.01 13.65 -35.10
N LYS A 443 2.24 14.61 -34.19
CA LYS A 443 3.51 15.37 -34.14
C LYS A 443 4.68 14.52 -33.64
N LYS A 444 5.88 15.08 -33.71
CA LYS A 444 7.10 14.46 -33.16
C LYS A 444 7.33 14.88 -31.72
N SER A 445 7.65 13.96 -30.83
CA SER A 445 7.75 14.25 -29.38
C SER A 445 9.13 13.98 -28.78
N CYS A 446 9.52 14.80 -27.82
CA CYS A 446 10.76 14.66 -27.04
C CYS A 446 10.40 14.44 -25.57
N HIS A 447 10.96 13.37 -24.98
CA HIS A 447 10.62 12.92 -23.64
C HIS A 447 11.88 12.72 -22.79
N THR A 448 11.80 13.03 -21.50
CA THR A 448 12.95 12.91 -20.58
C THR A 448 13.46 11.48 -20.38
N GLY A 449 12.66 10.49 -20.78
CA GLY A 449 12.88 9.05 -20.58
C GLY A 449 11.56 8.31 -20.37
N LEU A 450 11.50 7.06 -20.83
CA LEU A 450 10.37 6.16 -20.62
C LEU A 450 10.08 6.02 -19.11
N ASN A 451 8.80 6.03 -18.73
CA ASN A 451 8.32 5.89 -17.35
C ASN A 451 8.73 7.02 -16.37
N ARG A 452 9.40 8.08 -16.83
CA ARG A 452 9.67 9.27 -15.99
C ARG A 452 8.40 10.10 -15.81
N ASN A 453 8.30 10.78 -14.66
CA ASN A 453 7.08 11.48 -14.26
C ASN A 453 6.69 12.60 -15.26
N ALA A 454 7.48 13.67 -15.30
CA ALA A 454 7.22 14.84 -16.15
C ALA A 454 7.28 14.55 -17.65
N GLY A 455 8.21 13.70 -18.08
CA GLY A 455 8.45 13.47 -19.50
C GLY A 455 7.67 12.32 -20.12
N TRP A 456 6.99 11.47 -19.36
CA TRP A 456 6.26 10.31 -19.92
C TRP A 456 4.92 10.07 -19.25
N LYS A 457 4.92 9.78 -17.95
CA LYS A 457 3.73 9.39 -17.18
C LYS A 457 2.64 10.48 -17.17
N VAL A 458 3.02 11.72 -16.86
CA VAL A 458 2.09 12.87 -16.86
C VAL A 458 1.55 13.15 -18.28
N PRO A 459 2.40 13.28 -19.33
CA PRO A 459 1.90 13.43 -20.69
C PRO A 459 0.94 12.33 -21.11
N ASP A 460 1.25 11.05 -20.82
CA ASP A 460 0.36 9.92 -21.13
C ASP A 460 -1.00 10.07 -20.42
N ALA A 461 -0.98 10.33 -19.11
CA ALA A 461 -2.18 10.52 -18.30
C ALA A 461 -3.03 11.72 -18.74
N VAL A 462 -2.42 12.81 -19.23
CA VAL A 462 -3.12 14.02 -19.65
C VAL A 462 -3.63 13.93 -21.09
N ILE A 463 -2.86 13.30 -21.99
CA ILE A 463 -3.20 13.16 -23.42
C ILE A 463 -4.17 11.99 -23.63
N CYS A 464 -3.84 10.81 -23.11
CA CYS A 464 -4.60 9.59 -23.33
C CYS A 464 -5.66 9.35 -22.25
N GLY A 465 -5.50 9.94 -21.07
CA GLY A 465 -6.49 9.83 -20.00
C GLY A 465 -6.74 8.38 -19.61
N SER A 466 -8.00 7.96 -19.64
CA SER A 466 -8.43 6.58 -19.35
C SER A 466 -8.72 5.77 -20.62
N ASN A 467 -8.36 6.26 -21.81
CA ASN A 467 -8.64 5.55 -23.05
C ASN A 467 -7.63 4.42 -23.27
N PRO A 468 -8.01 3.13 -23.19
CA PRO A 468 -7.07 2.02 -23.35
C PRO A 468 -6.48 1.92 -24.76
N ASP A 469 -7.17 2.48 -25.76
CA ASP A 469 -6.71 2.47 -27.16
C ASP A 469 -5.72 3.61 -27.46
N CYS A 470 -5.48 4.51 -26.50
CA CYS A 470 -4.52 5.61 -26.62
C CYS A 470 -3.27 5.29 -25.82
N THR A 471 -2.14 5.28 -26.51
CA THR A 471 -0.80 5.31 -25.91
C THR A 471 0.00 6.41 -26.57
N LEU A 472 1.02 6.92 -25.90
CA LEU A 472 1.93 7.89 -26.55
C LEU A 472 2.59 7.32 -27.82
N TYR A 473 2.80 5.99 -27.89
CA TYR A 473 3.29 5.29 -29.08
C TYR A 473 2.35 5.48 -30.29
N ASN A 474 1.04 5.42 -30.09
CA ASN A 474 0.05 5.57 -31.17
C ASN A 474 -0.44 7.02 -31.33
N PHE A 475 -0.18 7.89 -30.36
CA PHE A 475 -0.58 9.30 -30.40
C PHE A 475 0.41 10.14 -31.22
N PHE A 476 1.71 9.92 -31.05
CA PHE A 476 2.77 10.63 -31.78
C PHE A 476 3.28 9.81 -32.98
N SER A 477 3.74 10.50 -34.03
CA SER A 477 4.26 9.79 -35.21
C SER A 477 5.62 9.18 -34.94
N LYS A 478 6.53 9.97 -34.35
CA LYS A 478 7.90 9.58 -33.98
C LYS A 478 8.29 10.30 -32.70
N GLY A 479 9.18 9.71 -31.93
CA GLY A 479 9.64 10.30 -30.68
C GLY A 479 11.11 10.03 -30.38
N CYS A 480 11.59 10.72 -29.36
CA CYS A 480 12.68 10.22 -28.54
C CYS A 480 12.20 10.08 -27.09
N ALA A 481 12.05 8.85 -26.64
CA ALA A 481 11.77 8.46 -25.26
C ALA A 481 12.80 7.41 -24.81
N PRO A 482 13.96 7.85 -24.31
CA PRO A 482 15.03 6.92 -23.97
C PRO A 482 14.59 5.90 -22.91
N GLY A 483 14.88 4.63 -23.15
CA GLY A 483 14.37 3.47 -22.42
C GLY A 483 13.29 2.70 -23.17
N ALA A 484 12.71 3.25 -24.23
CA ALA A 484 11.81 2.54 -25.12
C ALA A 484 12.53 1.47 -25.95
N ASP A 485 11.75 0.56 -26.54
CA ASP A 485 12.28 -0.44 -27.45
C ASP A 485 12.95 0.25 -28.66
N LEU A 486 14.18 -0.18 -28.98
CA LEU A 486 15.00 0.40 -30.05
C LEU A 486 14.29 0.43 -31.42
N GLN A 487 13.38 -0.51 -31.69
CA GLN A 487 12.61 -0.61 -32.93
C GLN A 487 11.29 0.17 -32.90
N SER A 488 10.91 0.72 -31.74
CA SER A 488 9.69 1.53 -31.62
C SER A 488 9.85 2.91 -32.25
N ASN A 489 8.73 3.49 -32.67
CA ASN A 489 8.68 4.87 -33.18
C ASN A 489 9.18 5.90 -32.14
N MET A 490 9.14 5.54 -30.85
CA MET A 490 9.63 6.36 -29.74
C MET A 490 11.16 6.40 -29.61
N CYS A 491 11.91 5.63 -30.39
CA CYS A 491 13.38 5.72 -30.45
C CYS A 491 13.92 6.35 -31.74
N GLU A 492 13.05 6.66 -32.71
CA GLU A 492 13.47 7.12 -34.03
C GLU A 492 14.24 8.44 -34.00
N LEU A 493 13.83 9.37 -33.13
CA LEU A 493 14.45 10.70 -33.02
C LEU A 493 15.66 10.73 -32.07
N CYS A 494 15.90 9.65 -31.31
CA CYS A 494 17.03 9.59 -30.39
C CYS A 494 18.37 9.58 -31.12
N LYS A 495 19.39 10.18 -30.50
CA LYS A 495 20.64 10.56 -31.19
C LYS A 495 21.86 9.78 -30.69
N GLY A 496 21.70 8.96 -29.65
CA GLY A 496 22.78 8.24 -29.00
C GLY A 496 23.83 9.18 -28.41
N SER A 497 25.08 8.73 -28.38
CA SER A 497 26.21 9.49 -27.84
C SER A 497 26.73 10.58 -28.78
N GLY A 498 26.20 10.65 -30.01
CA GLY A 498 26.73 11.51 -31.06
C GLY A 498 28.07 11.03 -31.65
N ARG A 499 28.51 9.81 -31.30
CA ARG A 499 29.73 9.16 -31.81
C ARG A 499 29.39 7.83 -32.49
N THR A 500 30.20 7.39 -33.45
CA THR A 500 29.98 6.19 -34.27
C THR A 500 30.33 4.85 -33.59
N LEU A 501 30.95 4.85 -32.41
CA LEU A 501 31.35 3.64 -31.67
C LEU A 501 30.57 3.52 -30.34
N GLY A 502 29.95 2.36 -30.11
CA GLY A 502 29.26 2.03 -28.86
C GLY A 502 27.84 2.61 -28.73
N ASP A 503 27.02 2.46 -29.78
CA ASP A 503 25.71 3.12 -29.91
C ASP A 503 24.86 3.03 -28.62
N SER A 504 24.58 4.20 -28.05
CA SER A 504 23.75 4.41 -26.87
C SER A 504 22.35 4.93 -27.24
N LYS A 505 21.99 4.88 -28.53
CA LYS A 505 20.70 5.35 -29.02
C LYS A 505 19.56 4.80 -28.18
N CYS A 506 18.74 5.72 -27.70
CA CYS A 506 17.56 5.44 -26.89
C CYS A 506 17.84 4.73 -25.56
N LYS A 507 19.09 4.66 -25.07
CA LYS A 507 19.36 4.14 -23.72
C LYS A 507 18.93 5.18 -22.68
N ALA A 508 18.27 4.75 -21.61
CA ALA A 508 17.87 5.60 -20.49
C ALA A 508 19.05 5.99 -19.58
N THR A 509 20.08 6.59 -20.16
CA THR A 509 21.31 7.02 -19.48
C THR A 509 21.80 8.33 -20.07
N SER A 510 22.64 9.08 -19.35
CA SER A 510 23.23 10.33 -19.84
C SER A 510 24.12 10.18 -21.07
N THR A 511 24.40 8.95 -21.52
CA THR A 511 25.11 8.70 -22.78
C THR A 511 24.23 8.90 -24.02
N GLU A 512 22.91 8.97 -23.88
CA GLU A 512 21.99 9.42 -24.92
C GLU A 512 21.83 10.94 -24.81
N MET A 513 22.20 11.69 -25.85
CA MET A 513 22.16 13.16 -25.82
C MET A 513 20.77 13.75 -25.61
N TYR A 514 19.70 13.01 -25.95
CA TYR A 514 18.32 13.44 -25.74
C TYR A 514 17.69 12.86 -24.46
N TYR A 515 18.46 12.24 -23.58
CA TYR A 515 18.00 11.80 -22.26
C TYR A 515 18.03 12.94 -21.24
N GLY A 516 17.09 12.93 -20.29
CA GLY A 516 17.05 13.97 -19.27
C GLY A 516 16.11 15.14 -19.58
N TYR A 517 16.04 16.07 -18.65
CA TYR A 517 15.31 17.33 -18.84
C TYR A 517 15.99 18.20 -19.90
N ASP A 518 17.33 18.29 -19.80
CA ASP A 518 18.20 18.96 -20.75
C ASP A 518 18.14 18.30 -22.14
N GLY A 519 18.25 16.97 -22.22
CA GLY A 519 18.21 16.24 -23.48
C GLY A 519 16.85 16.33 -24.20
N ALA A 520 15.74 16.25 -23.48
CA ALA A 520 14.41 16.41 -24.08
C ALA A 520 14.19 17.83 -24.63
N PHE A 521 14.67 18.86 -23.93
CA PHE A 521 14.64 20.23 -24.44
C PHE A 521 15.60 20.44 -25.62
N ARG A 522 16.79 19.83 -25.57
CA ARG A 522 17.74 19.80 -26.69
C ARG A 522 17.14 19.18 -27.94
N CYS A 523 16.41 18.07 -27.80
CA CYS A 523 15.68 17.43 -28.90
C CYS A 523 14.70 18.37 -29.61
N LEU A 524 14.03 19.25 -28.85
CA LEU A 524 13.17 20.30 -29.40
C LEU A 524 13.99 21.44 -30.03
N ALA A 525 15.03 21.91 -29.35
CA ALA A 525 15.88 23.01 -29.82
C ALA A 525 16.61 22.67 -31.13
N GLU A 526 17.11 21.44 -31.27
CA GLU A 526 17.74 20.91 -32.48
C GLU A 526 16.73 20.50 -33.57
N LYS A 527 15.44 20.82 -33.40
CA LYS A 527 14.35 20.56 -34.36
C LYS A 527 14.14 19.08 -34.70
N ALA A 528 14.58 18.16 -33.84
CA ALA A 528 14.31 16.74 -34.01
C ALA A 528 12.84 16.42 -33.71
N GLY A 529 12.31 16.97 -32.61
CA GLY A 529 10.89 16.92 -32.26
C GLY A 529 10.16 18.26 -32.42
N ASP A 530 8.84 18.21 -32.31
CA ASP A 530 7.92 19.35 -32.40
C ASP A 530 7.47 19.84 -31.01
N VAL A 531 7.45 18.95 -30.02
CA VAL A 531 7.09 19.22 -28.63
C VAL A 531 8.06 18.53 -27.67
N ALA A 532 8.40 19.16 -26.55
CA ALA A 532 9.13 18.55 -25.44
C ALA A 532 8.32 18.58 -24.14
N PHE A 533 8.30 17.47 -23.42
CA PHE A 533 7.65 17.36 -22.11
C PHE A 533 8.69 17.42 -20.99
N VAL A 534 8.71 18.53 -20.24
CA VAL A 534 9.76 18.87 -19.27
C VAL A 534 9.20 19.66 -18.06
N LYS A 535 10.05 19.99 -17.08
CA LYS A 535 9.71 20.95 -16.00
C LYS A 535 9.76 22.38 -16.55
N HIS A 536 8.92 23.28 -16.03
CA HIS A 536 8.86 24.69 -16.46
C HIS A 536 10.19 25.46 -16.37
N THR A 537 11.07 25.10 -15.44
CA THR A 537 12.38 25.78 -15.26
C THR A 537 13.38 25.50 -16.37
N VAL A 538 13.19 24.45 -17.19
CA VAL A 538 14.18 24.07 -18.22
C VAL A 538 14.45 25.19 -19.23
N ILE A 539 13.45 25.98 -19.59
CA ILE A 539 13.67 27.08 -20.55
C ILE A 539 14.64 28.11 -19.95
N GLY A 540 14.48 28.49 -18.68
CA GLY A 540 15.41 29.41 -18.01
C GLY A 540 16.81 28.81 -17.78
N ASP A 541 16.87 27.53 -17.43
CA ASP A 541 18.13 26.80 -17.15
C ASP A 541 19.05 26.69 -18.40
N TYR A 542 18.48 26.73 -19.62
CA TYR A 542 19.17 26.39 -20.88
C TYR A 542 18.99 27.43 -22.00
N THR A 543 18.70 28.69 -21.67
CA THR A 543 18.63 29.80 -22.63
C THR A 543 19.28 31.07 -22.10
N ASN A 544 19.38 32.10 -22.93
CA ASN A 544 19.90 33.42 -22.58
C ASN A 544 21.34 33.38 -22.02
N GLY A 545 22.19 32.54 -22.62
CA GLY A 545 23.58 32.35 -22.19
C GLY A 545 23.78 31.35 -21.05
N ASN A 546 22.71 30.77 -20.50
CA ASN A 546 22.79 29.71 -19.50
C ASN A 546 22.97 28.33 -20.13
N GLY A 547 23.55 27.40 -19.36
CA GLY A 547 23.68 26.01 -19.74
C GLY A 547 24.95 25.68 -20.54
N PRO A 548 25.03 24.46 -21.11
CA PRO A 548 26.18 23.96 -21.87
C PRO A 548 26.25 24.60 -23.28
N GLU A 549 27.35 24.34 -23.99
CA GLU A 549 27.66 24.97 -25.29
C GLU A 549 26.52 24.93 -26.31
N TRP A 550 25.77 23.83 -26.39
CA TRP A 550 24.66 23.69 -27.35
C TRP A 550 23.48 24.64 -27.10
N ALA A 551 23.37 25.16 -25.87
CA ALA A 551 22.25 25.99 -25.40
C ALA A 551 22.59 27.48 -25.32
N LYS A 552 23.87 27.86 -25.40
CA LYS A 552 24.34 29.24 -25.16
C LYS A 552 23.64 30.29 -26.03
N ASP A 553 23.38 29.97 -27.29
CA ASP A 553 22.78 30.89 -28.26
C ASP A 553 21.25 30.86 -28.28
N LEU A 554 20.62 29.97 -27.51
CA LEU A 554 19.17 29.86 -27.46
C LEU A 554 18.57 31.03 -26.68
N LYS A 555 17.47 31.60 -27.16
CA LYS A 555 16.72 32.64 -26.44
C LYS A 555 15.46 32.04 -25.85
N SER A 556 15.11 32.46 -24.63
CA SER A 556 13.88 32.00 -23.98
C SER A 556 12.62 32.31 -24.81
N ASP A 557 12.65 33.43 -25.53
CA ASP A 557 11.54 33.93 -26.35
C ASP A 557 11.31 33.09 -27.63
N ASP A 558 12.21 32.17 -27.97
CA ASP A 558 12.06 31.24 -29.09
C ASP A 558 11.15 30.04 -28.74
N PHE A 559 10.68 29.95 -27.49
CA PHE A 559 9.90 28.83 -26.97
C PHE A 559 8.60 29.31 -26.30
N GLU A 560 7.55 28.52 -26.46
CA GLU A 560 6.22 28.76 -25.91
C GLU A 560 5.65 27.47 -25.31
N LEU A 561 4.57 27.58 -24.54
CA LEU A 561 3.88 26.45 -23.91
C LEU A 561 2.58 26.13 -24.64
N ILE A 562 2.21 24.86 -24.61
CA ILE A 562 0.86 24.39 -24.95
C ILE A 562 0.28 23.63 -23.77
N CYS A 563 -1.03 23.72 -23.59
CA CYS A 563 -1.71 23.10 -22.45
C CYS A 563 -3.16 22.75 -22.80
N PRO A 564 -3.75 21.76 -22.11
CA PRO A 564 -5.14 21.33 -22.34
C PRO A 564 -6.19 22.41 -22.02
N THR A 565 -5.82 23.43 -21.22
CA THR A 565 -6.69 24.56 -20.86
C THR A 565 -6.77 25.63 -21.94
N SER A 566 -5.72 25.79 -22.77
CA SER A 566 -5.64 26.76 -23.87
C SER A 566 -5.36 26.04 -25.19
N LYS A 567 -6.33 25.26 -25.68
CA LYS A 567 -6.02 24.21 -26.66
C LYS A 567 -5.58 24.72 -28.04
N SER A 568 -6.14 25.84 -28.47
CA SER A 568 -5.96 26.38 -29.82
C SER A 568 -4.86 27.45 -29.91
N LYS A 569 -4.15 27.74 -28.81
CA LYS A 569 -3.13 28.80 -28.75
C LYS A 569 -1.88 28.30 -28.02
N THR A 570 -0.80 29.05 -28.18
CA THR A 570 0.41 28.93 -27.38
C THR A 570 0.42 30.03 -26.32
N GLU A 571 1.13 29.80 -25.22
CA GLU A 571 1.28 30.72 -24.10
C GLU A 571 2.76 31.05 -23.86
N SER A 572 3.05 32.22 -23.32
CA SER A 572 4.41 32.56 -22.88
C SER A 572 4.94 31.52 -21.88
N PHE A 573 6.22 31.17 -21.96
CA PHE A 573 6.83 30.24 -21.02
C PHE A 573 6.78 30.70 -19.56
N THR A 574 6.70 32.01 -19.33
CA THR A 574 6.51 32.60 -17.99
C THR A 574 5.11 32.39 -17.43
N ASN A 575 4.12 32.07 -18.27
CA ASN A 575 2.73 31.80 -17.88
C ASN A 575 2.49 30.33 -17.49
N PHE A 576 3.55 29.58 -17.13
CA PHE A 576 3.48 28.16 -16.78
C PHE A 576 2.47 27.85 -15.66
N LYS A 577 2.23 28.79 -14.73
CA LYS A 577 1.24 28.62 -13.65
C LYS A 577 -0.18 28.43 -14.19
N ASN A 578 -0.52 29.03 -15.33
CA ASN A 578 -1.85 28.89 -15.95
C ASN A 578 -1.83 27.93 -17.14
N CYS A 579 -0.66 27.65 -17.71
CA CYS A 579 -0.47 26.73 -18.83
C CYS A 579 0.53 25.62 -18.49
N HIS A 580 0.02 24.54 -17.91
CA HIS A 580 0.78 23.36 -17.55
C HIS A 580 -0.07 22.09 -17.69
N LEU A 581 0.56 20.92 -17.57
CA LEU A 581 -0.10 19.62 -17.57
C LEU A 581 -0.54 19.21 -16.16
N THR A 582 0.35 19.41 -15.19
CA THR A 582 0.04 19.25 -13.76
C THR A 582 1.08 20.00 -12.91
N ALA A 583 0.67 20.44 -11.73
CA ALA A 583 1.56 20.95 -10.69
C ALA A 583 2.00 19.78 -9.82
N VAL A 584 3.30 19.54 -9.70
CA VAL A 584 3.84 18.47 -8.84
C VAL A 584 4.07 19.05 -7.45
N PRO A 585 3.50 18.45 -6.39
CA PRO A 585 3.73 18.89 -5.01
C PRO A 585 5.20 18.92 -4.64
N ALA A 586 5.56 19.84 -3.75
CA ALA A 586 6.85 19.87 -3.09
C ALA A 586 7.19 18.52 -2.43
N HIS A 587 8.48 18.26 -2.28
CA HIS A 587 8.91 17.14 -1.47
C HIS A 587 8.45 17.37 -0.03
N ALA A 588 8.09 16.29 0.64
CA ALA A 588 7.62 16.34 2.01
C ALA A 588 8.24 15.24 2.85
N VAL A 589 8.46 15.56 4.11
CA VAL A 589 8.72 14.58 5.15
C VAL A 589 7.41 13.87 5.46
N ILE A 590 7.41 12.56 5.29
CA ILE A 590 6.29 11.68 5.65
C ILE A 590 6.58 10.99 6.98
N THR A 591 5.54 10.78 7.78
CA THR A 591 5.59 10.07 9.07
C THR A 591 4.23 9.43 9.37
N ARG A 592 4.12 8.70 10.47
CA ARG A 592 2.83 8.25 11.02
C ARG A 592 2.13 9.41 11.73
N GLU A 593 0.80 9.39 11.75
CA GLU A 593 0.01 10.41 12.45
C GLU A 593 0.35 10.47 13.95
N ASP A 594 0.60 9.32 14.60
CA ASP A 594 1.00 9.24 16.01
C ASP A 594 2.37 9.86 16.32
N ALA A 595 3.24 10.00 15.31
CA ALA A 595 4.58 10.59 15.43
C ALA A 595 4.68 12.01 14.86
N ARG A 596 3.57 12.58 14.36
CA ARG A 596 3.51 13.91 13.73
C ARG A 596 4.18 14.99 14.56
N ASN A 597 3.71 15.16 15.80
CA ASN A 597 4.15 16.25 16.68
C ASN A 597 5.64 16.13 17.04
N ASP A 598 6.10 14.91 17.32
CA ASP A 598 7.51 14.61 17.62
C ASP A 598 8.41 14.96 16.44
N VAL A 599 8.05 14.52 15.23
CA VAL A 599 8.83 14.75 14.00
C VAL A 599 8.85 16.24 13.63
N VAL A 600 7.71 16.94 13.76
CA VAL A 600 7.64 18.40 13.49
C VAL A 600 8.51 19.17 14.48
N SER A 601 8.45 18.86 15.79
CA SER A 601 9.29 19.51 16.81
C SER A 601 10.77 19.28 16.51
N PHE A 602 11.15 18.02 16.25
CA PHE A 602 12.50 17.63 15.91
C PHE A 602 13.04 18.37 14.68
N LEU A 603 12.27 18.49 13.61
CA LEU A 603 12.72 19.15 12.39
C LEU A 603 12.85 20.67 12.55
N ASN A 604 11.99 21.30 13.36
CA ASN A 604 12.13 22.71 13.71
C ASN A 604 13.43 22.99 14.49
N GLU A 605 13.78 22.12 15.43
CA GLU A 605 15.05 22.20 16.17
C GLU A 605 16.25 21.94 15.24
N ALA A 606 16.18 20.87 14.45
CA ALA A 606 17.24 20.45 13.52
C ALA A 606 17.64 21.55 12.53
N GLN A 607 16.65 22.19 11.88
CA GLN A 607 16.91 23.24 10.90
C GLN A 607 17.38 24.56 11.53
N ALA A 608 17.06 24.81 12.81
CA ALA A 608 17.54 25.98 13.54
C ALA A 608 19.01 25.84 13.97
N ILE A 609 19.43 24.63 14.33
CA ILE A 609 20.78 24.34 14.85
C ILE A 609 21.79 24.12 13.71
N ASN A 610 21.36 23.54 12.59
CA ASN A 610 22.29 23.05 11.57
C ASN A 610 22.01 23.60 10.17
N LYS A 611 22.90 24.51 9.72
CA LYS A 611 22.83 25.12 8.38
C LYS A 611 23.22 24.18 7.24
N GLU A 612 23.85 23.05 7.54
CA GLU A 612 24.28 22.03 6.57
C GLU A 612 23.21 20.96 6.30
N LEU A 613 22.05 21.03 6.98
CA LEU A 613 20.94 20.09 6.79
C LEU A 613 20.53 19.96 5.31
N PHE A 614 20.49 21.10 4.59
CA PHE A 614 20.10 21.18 3.18
C PHE A 614 21.29 21.25 2.21
N ARG A 615 22.51 20.88 2.63
CA ARG A 615 23.69 20.88 1.75
C ARG A 615 24.25 19.47 1.60
N SER A 616 24.77 19.15 0.43
CA SER A 616 25.40 17.86 0.14
C SER A 616 26.83 18.09 -0.34
N GLU A 617 27.82 17.66 0.43
CA GLU A 617 29.25 17.79 0.04
C GLU A 617 29.69 16.70 -0.93
N ASN A 618 29.32 15.45 -0.65
CA ASN A 618 29.73 14.25 -1.40
C ASN A 618 28.54 13.60 -2.13
N GLY A 619 27.77 14.41 -2.85
CA GLY A 619 26.57 13.97 -3.57
C GLY A 619 25.70 15.15 -3.96
N LYS A 620 24.44 14.86 -4.30
CA LYS A 620 23.43 15.88 -4.56
C LYS A 620 22.10 15.45 -3.95
N ASN A 621 21.38 16.39 -3.37
CA ASN A 621 20.05 16.19 -2.81
C ASN A 621 19.97 15.01 -1.82
N LEU A 622 20.98 14.86 -0.96
CA LEU A 622 21.01 13.79 0.04
C LEU A 622 20.11 14.18 1.21
N LEU A 623 19.16 13.33 1.63
CA LEU A 623 18.12 13.59 2.66
C LEU A 623 17.09 14.67 2.29
N PHE A 624 17.56 15.80 1.77
CA PHE A 624 16.79 16.96 1.35
C PHE A 624 17.37 17.50 0.05
N THR A 625 16.59 18.22 -0.74
CA THR A 625 17.09 18.90 -1.94
C THR A 625 18.03 20.04 -1.57
N ASP A 626 19.13 20.19 -2.31
CA ASP A 626 20.18 21.17 -2.01
C ASP A 626 19.71 22.63 -2.19
N THR A 627 18.56 22.81 -2.86
CA THR A 627 17.90 24.10 -3.06
C THR A 627 17.02 24.51 -1.87
N THR A 628 16.78 23.60 -0.92
CA THR A 628 15.86 23.83 0.21
C THR A 628 16.34 25.00 1.05
N LYS A 629 15.42 25.96 1.28
CA LYS A 629 15.67 27.14 2.11
C LYS A 629 15.23 26.93 3.55
N CYS A 630 14.13 26.22 3.75
CA CYS A 630 13.61 25.81 5.05
C CYS A 630 12.60 24.66 4.87
N LEU A 631 12.26 24.03 5.99
CA LEU A 631 11.12 23.12 6.09
C LEU A 631 9.94 23.84 6.74
N GLN A 632 8.78 23.79 6.09
CA GLN A 632 7.55 24.39 6.59
C GLN A 632 6.56 23.31 7.05
N GLU A 633 5.95 23.48 8.21
CA GLU A 633 4.92 22.55 8.69
C GLU A 633 3.71 22.53 7.75
N ASN A 634 3.36 21.33 7.25
CA ASN A 634 2.09 21.11 6.59
C ASN A 634 1.01 20.86 7.63
N LYS A 635 -0.04 21.68 7.66
CA LYS A 635 -1.24 21.45 8.49
C LYS A 635 -2.45 20.98 7.68
N GLN A 636 -2.28 20.86 6.37
CA GLN A 636 -3.36 20.46 5.47
C GLN A 636 -3.46 18.93 5.40
N PRO A 637 -4.67 18.38 5.18
CA PRO A 637 -4.83 16.97 4.85
C PRO A 637 -4.04 16.57 3.60
N MET A 638 -3.69 15.28 3.52
CA MET A 638 -2.92 14.69 2.42
C MET A 638 -3.50 15.04 1.04
N GLU A 639 -4.82 14.92 0.86
CA GLU A 639 -5.50 15.19 -0.41
C GLU A 639 -5.40 16.66 -0.83
N THR A 640 -5.48 17.57 0.14
CA THR A 640 -5.35 19.01 -0.08
C THR A 640 -3.93 19.39 -0.43
N PHE A 641 -2.95 18.86 0.32
CA PHE A 641 -1.51 19.07 0.07
C PHE A 641 -1.12 18.61 -1.34
N MET A 642 -1.62 17.45 -1.76
CA MET A 642 -1.32 16.88 -3.07
C MET A 642 -1.99 17.61 -4.22
N GLY A 643 -3.15 18.24 -3.98
CA GLY A 643 -3.99 18.83 -5.01
C GLY A 643 -4.78 17.79 -5.82
N THR A 644 -6.05 18.08 -6.10
CA THR A 644 -6.96 17.17 -6.82
C THR A 644 -6.45 16.83 -8.21
N ASP A 645 -5.92 17.81 -8.92
CA ASP A 645 -5.47 17.66 -10.31
C ASP A 645 -4.29 16.69 -10.42
N TYR A 646 -3.31 16.82 -9.50
CA TYR A 646 -2.17 15.92 -9.47
C TYR A 646 -2.56 14.50 -9.07
N MET A 647 -3.43 14.36 -8.06
CA MET A 647 -3.97 13.07 -7.63
C MET A 647 -4.66 12.34 -8.78
N ASP A 648 -5.41 13.05 -9.62
CA ASP A 648 -6.11 12.46 -10.75
C ASP A 648 -5.16 12.07 -11.89
N VAL A 649 -4.12 12.86 -12.14
CA VAL A 649 -3.04 12.51 -13.08
C VAL A 649 -2.26 11.27 -12.62
N ILE A 650 -1.91 11.17 -11.34
CA ILE A 650 -1.25 9.99 -10.78
C ILE A 650 -2.14 8.74 -10.91
N LYS A 651 -3.42 8.84 -10.53
CA LYS A 651 -4.34 7.69 -10.64
C LYS A 651 -4.45 7.16 -12.07
N LYS A 652 -4.50 8.06 -13.06
CA LYS A 652 -4.50 7.69 -14.49
C LYS A 652 -3.19 7.04 -14.90
N THR A 653 -2.07 7.58 -14.43
CA THR A 653 -0.73 7.01 -14.68
C THR A 653 -0.66 5.54 -14.26
N TYR A 654 -1.17 5.18 -13.07
CA TYR A 654 -1.11 3.79 -12.58
C TYR A 654 -2.11 2.84 -13.25
N ARG A 655 -3.11 3.35 -13.98
CA ARG A 655 -3.97 2.51 -14.83
C ARG A 655 -3.29 2.16 -16.16
N ASN A 656 -2.54 3.10 -16.72
CA ASN A 656 -1.89 2.95 -18.02
C ASN A 656 -0.48 2.33 -17.93
N SER A 657 0.07 2.22 -16.71
CA SER A 657 1.39 1.64 -16.43
C SER A 657 1.32 0.64 -15.28
N THR A 658 2.40 -0.07 -15.01
CA THR A 658 2.45 -0.98 -13.85
C THR A 658 2.35 -0.18 -12.56
N GLU A 659 1.23 -0.35 -11.86
CA GLU A 659 1.05 0.18 -10.51
C GLU A 659 2.16 -0.37 -9.57
N PRO A 660 2.80 0.48 -8.75
CA PRO A 660 3.80 0.06 -7.77
C PRO A 660 3.25 -1.02 -6.84
N ASP A 661 4.06 -2.03 -6.55
CA ASP A 661 3.60 -3.16 -5.72
C ASP A 661 3.25 -2.71 -4.29
N LEU A 662 3.94 -1.73 -3.72
CA LEU A 662 3.59 -1.18 -2.41
C LEU A 662 2.24 -0.47 -2.44
N LEU A 663 1.97 0.28 -3.51
CA LEU A 663 0.67 0.92 -3.69
C LEU A 663 -0.45 -0.11 -3.76
N LYS A 664 -0.30 -1.16 -4.59
CA LYS A 664 -1.27 -2.28 -4.65
C LYS A 664 -1.51 -2.92 -3.29
N ALA A 665 -0.45 -3.07 -2.49
CA ALA A 665 -0.56 -3.68 -1.17
C ALA A 665 -1.35 -2.81 -0.20
N CYS A 666 -1.09 -1.50 -0.21
CA CYS A 666 -1.76 -0.55 0.68
C CYS A 666 -3.21 -0.23 0.27
N THR A 667 -3.55 -0.32 -1.02
CA THR A 667 -4.90 -0.07 -1.54
C THR A 667 -5.75 -1.34 -1.65
N LEU A 668 -5.22 -2.49 -1.23
CA LEU A 668 -5.91 -3.77 -1.27
C LEU A 668 -7.22 -3.71 -0.43
N ASP A 669 -8.35 -4.02 -1.08
CA ASP A 669 -9.61 -4.33 -0.42
C ASP A 669 -10.15 -5.66 -0.93
N ASN A 670 -10.26 -6.63 -0.02
CA ASN A 670 -10.75 -7.97 -0.31
C ASN A 670 -12.29 -8.05 -0.25
N TYR A 671 -12.95 -6.92 0.04
CA TYR A 671 -14.40 -6.79 0.07
C TYR A 671 -14.86 -5.92 -1.11
N THR A 672 -15.89 -6.35 -1.84
CA THR A 672 -16.47 -5.49 -2.87
C THR A 672 -17.25 -4.36 -2.21
N VAL A 673 -16.76 -3.12 -2.32
CA VAL A 673 -17.56 -1.94 -2.04
C VAL A 673 -18.68 -1.89 -3.08
N LYS A 674 -19.94 -2.12 -2.67
CA LYS A 674 -21.07 -1.68 -3.50
C LYS A 674 -20.89 -0.18 -3.66
N ARG A 675 -20.44 0.28 -4.83
CA ARG A 675 -20.67 1.66 -5.24
C ARG A 675 -22.17 1.84 -5.13
N SER A 676 -22.61 2.67 -4.17
CA SER A 676 -23.96 3.22 -4.23
C SER A 676 -24.07 3.86 -5.61
N GLU A 677 -24.79 3.23 -6.52
CA GLU A 677 -25.34 3.92 -7.68
C GLU A 677 -26.13 5.07 -7.07
N LYS A 678 -25.54 6.26 -7.08
CA LYS A 678 -26.32 7.49 -7.00
C LYS A 678 -27.18 7.44 -8.27
N THR A 679 -28.39 6.93 -8.12
CA THR A 679 -29.47 7.14 -9.08
C THR A 679 -29.59 8.64 -9.28
N GLY A 680 -29.72 9.02 -10.56
CA GLY A 680 -29.57 10.38 -11.10
C GLY A 680 -30.48 11.44 -10.50
#